data_AF-A0A920AHZ8-F1
#
_entry.id   AF-A0A920AHZ8-F1
#
_cell.length_a   1.000
_cell.length_b   1.000
_cell.length_c   1.000
_cell.angle_alpha   90.00
_cell.angle_beta   90.00
_cell.angle_gamma   90.00
#
_symmetry.space_group_name_H-M   'P 1'
#
loop_
_entity.id
_entity.type
_entity.pdbx_description
1 polymer ?
#
loop_
_entity_poly.entity_id
_entity_poly.type
_entity_poly.pdbx_seq_one_letter_code
_entity_poly.pdbx_strand_id
1 'polypeptide(L)'
;MSHHDGHWGILGSQRDEDQARAQAVSDPAAYHSAIAAKELHWYDASGEQWVSQPSADAWQGWHAVSGADGSADAGWTPWSSALDASAAPFYRWFVDGQTNACFNLLDRHVLSGRGEKQALVFEGDRWDPSKNEGRGGPVFEQRLSYRELLIEVALRARVLKSLDLSAGDRIALNLPNILEQIFYILAAQRLGVIYTPVFGGFSAKTLSDRIHDAGAKVVITADGGYRNAEVVSYKSTYADPALDNYVPRPAALQALSETLKSRLPADVADRLETQVTEAVAGEITLERADVMRELGLALERERGTAPEIIAELRTTVASELASVSHAVTNVIVVRYTGNDIVEHSRDRWSHDLVAEAEAAFLADAGVADRASLDNLDDNAFWKAVGATIPAVPVEANWPLFIIYTSGSTGKPKGVVHTHGGWLSGITHTMRTVFNANQDDCLYVIGDPGWITGQSYLIAAPLAFGMSTVIAEGSPLFPHAGRFASIIERNQVTLFKAGSTFLKAVMTDPASTQEMSRYDMSTLKVGTFCAEPVSPAVQKFAMENICSQYINSYWATEHGGIVFSCPWGDFKPLDADAKTWPLPWIQAQVRIVEETNDTGSVSQWREAEAGEKGELVITQPYPYLARTLWGAGDALGSADWQGDIDRFAEVYFKRWDGELTYTQGDYARRGDEGAFTLHGRSDDVINVSGHRIGTEEIEGAILRDKTLRQDSPVGNVVVVGAPHDEKGETPVAFLVAAAGRKLSDEDLARLQNLVRTEKGATAVPSDFLVVSAFPETRSGKYMRRTLRAILLDQPLGDLSTLRNPESVEEIQGAVAQWRDFGRLAEARQIIQTWRYLRVETHRLDDNHKVALLVINHPPVNALNERTLDELHTVVQQLEHQDDVDAVVITGARGAFVAGADVKELLEVGEAGDLESARTPPNAAQAAFAALEQLGKPVIAAVNGPALGGGNELVLACSYVIAAEHAQFGQPEINLNLLPGYGGTQRLVRKLHRRRGEAGMAEALRLMVSGRNISTAEAIDCGLVDEVVTEVAASPVEIAMERLRDYFAQQGPLPRHRKAPEGLAARDEAIPYSIPSRAASTAKHWGPAPRPRKQVHACGMPLPWARRRPKAAGLLHEASSC
;
A
#
# COMPACT_ATOMS: atom_id res chain seq x y z
N MET A 1 -11.58 18.68 31.73
CA MET A 1 -11.24 17.82 32.89
C MET A 1 -10.31 16.67 32.46
N SER A 2 -8.99 16.85 32.45
CA SER A 2 -8.05 15.77 32.04
C SER A 2 -6.79 15.72 32.91
N HIS A 3 -6.97 15.63 34.23
CA HIS A 3 -5.89 15.26 35.14
C HIS A 3 -5.90 13.74 35.34
N HIS A 4 -5.48 13.01 34.30
CA HIS A 4 -4.87 11.70 34.58
C HIS A 4 -3.59 11.96 35.37
N ASP A 5 -3.38 11.19 36.44
CA ASP A 5 -2.13 11.24 37.19
C ASP A 5 -0.96 10.94 36.22
N GLY A 6 0.00 11.86 36.13
CA GLY A 6 0.98 11.93 35.03
C GLY A 6 1.94 10.73 34.95
N HIS A 7 1.85 9.83 35.93
CA HIS A 7 2.66 8.62 36.04
C HIS A 7 1.87 7.32 35.80
N TRP A 8 0.54 7.36 35.62
CA TRP A 8 -0.25 6.14 35.44
C TRP A 8 -0.03 5.50 34.06
N GLY A 9 0.25 4.20 34.04
CA GLY A 9 0.52 3.41 32.83
C GLY A 9 1.98 3.49 32.32
N ILE A 10 2.83 4.30 32.97
CA ILE A 10 4.28 4.38 32.71
C ILE A 10 5.01 3.37 33.59
N LEU A 11 5.98 2.67 33.03
CA LEU A 11 6.87 1.77 33.77
C LEU A 11 8.18 2.49 34.06
N GLY A 12 8.29 3.14 35.23
CA GLY A 12 9.47 3.94 35.58
C GLY A 12 10.70 3.11 35.97
N SER A 13 10.50 1.85 36.35
CA SER A 13 11.54 0.95 36.84
C SER A 13 11.16 -0.52 36.68
N GLN A 14 12.14 -1.42 36.84
CA GLN A 14 11.89 -2.87 36.86
C GLN A 14 10.86 -3.26 37.93
N ARG A 15 10.87 -2.59 39.09
CA ARG A 15 9.90 -2.81 40.16
C ARG A 15 8.48 -2.49 39.73
N ASP A 16 8.28 -1.46 38.92
CA ASP A 16 6.95 -1.06 38.44
C ASP A 16 6.43 -2.05 37.40
N GLU A 17 7.31 -2.56 36.53
CA GLU A 17 7.00 -3.67 35.61
C GLU A 17 6.65 -4.95 36.38
N ASP A 18 7.46 -5.34 37.36
CA ASP A 18 7.25 -6.54 38.18
C ASP A 18 5.93 -6.45 38.97
N GLN A 19 5.60 -5.26 39.51
CA GLN A 19 4.34 -5.01 40.20
C GLN A 19 3.14 -5.08 39.23
N ALA A 20 3.24 -4.46 38.04
CA ALA A 20 2.18 -4.54 37.03
C ALA A 20 1.98 -5.98 36.53
N ARG A 21 3.07 -6.74 36.35
CA ARG A 21 3.04 -8.15 35.94
C ARG A 21 2.44 -9.04 37.02
N ALA A 22 2.83 -8.84 38.29
CA ALA A 22 2.24 -9.55 39.42
C ALA A 22 0.73 -9.28 39.54
N GLN A 23 0.29 -8.03 39.39
CA GLN A 23 -1.14 -7.68 39.39
C GLN A 23 -1.89 -8.37 38.25
N ALA A 24 -1.41 -8.24 37.01
CA ALA A 24 -2.02 -8.86 35.83
C ALA A 24 -2.11 -10.40 35.92
N VAL A 25 -1.12 -11.06 36.50
CA VAL A 25 -1.13 -12.52 36.73
C VAL A 25 -2.06 -12.93 37.87
N SER A 26 -2.10 -12.14 38.97
CA SER A 26 -2.87 -12.48 40.16
C SER A 26 -4.38 -12.27 40.00
N ASP A 27 -4.77 -11.22 39.27
CA ASP A 27 -6.16 -10.88 38.99
C ASP A 27 -6.24 -10.13 37.64
N PRO A 28 -6.23 -10.86 36.50
CA PRO A 28 -6.30 -10.25 35.18
C PRO A 28 -7.62 -9.48 34.98
N ALA A 29 -8.70 -9.89 35.66
CA ALA A 29 -9.99 -9.23 35.59
C ALA A 29 -9.94 -7.83 36.22
N ALA A 30 -9.40 -7.70 37.44
CA ALA A 30 -9.20 -6.41 38.11
C ALA A 30 -8.17 -5.53 37.39
N TYR A 31 -7.05 -6.12 36.92
CA TYR A 31 -6.01 -5.37 36.22
C TYR A 31 -6.52 -4.72 34.94
N HIS A 32 -7.19 -5.49 34.06
CA HIS A 32 -7.68 -4.98 32.79
C HIS A 32 -8.92 -4.11 32.91
N SER A 33 -9.79 -4.35 33.89
CA SER A 33 -10.94 -3.47 34.16
C SER A 33 -10.49 -2.08 34.65
N ALA A 34 -9.45 -1.98 35.48
CA ALA A 34 -8.88 -0.70 35.91
C ALA A 34 -8.26 0.11 34.73
N ILE A 35 -7.70 -0.57 33.73
CA ILE A 35 -7.25 0.06 32.48
C ILE A 35 -8.44 0.52 31.64
N ALA A 36 -9.41 -0.37 31.41
CA ALA A 36 -10.57 -0.11 30.56
C ALA A 36 -11.47 1.02 31.09
N ALA A 37 -11.63 1.13 32.41
CA ALA A 37 -12.35 2.23 33.07
C ALA A 37 -11.67 3.60 32.86
N LYS A 38 -10.35 3.62 32.70
CA LYS A 38 -9.54 4.85 32.54
C LYS A 38 -9.35 5.27 31.09
N GLU A 39 -9.04 4.32 30.20
CA GLU A 39 -8.71 4.64 28.80
C GLU A 39 -9.96 4.88 27.95
N LEU A 40 -11.13 4.34 28.33
CA LEU A 40 -12.38 4.43 27.56
C LEU A 40 -13.52 5.09 28.34
N HIS A 41 -14.42 5.73 27.61
CA HIS A 41 -15.76 6.10 28.06
C HIS A 41 -16.73 4.96 27.77
N TRP A 42 -17.58 4.73 28.76
CA TRP A 42 -18.61 3.70 28.81
C TRP A 42 -19.98 4.37 28.86
N TYR A 43 -20.97 3.74 28.25
CA TYR A 43 -22.31 4.29 28.18
C TYR A 43 -23.15 3.80 29.37
N ASP A 44 -23.51 4.72 30.26
CA ASP A 44 -24.52 4.52 31.27
C ASP A 44 -25.90 4.81 30.67
N ALA A 45 -26.64 3.74 30.37
CA ALA A 45 -28.00 3.83 29.85
C ALA A 45 -29.02 4.40 30.85
N SER A 46 -28.70 4.46 32.16
CA SER A 46 -29.62 4.99 33.17
C SER A 46 -29.58 6.52 33.27
N GLY A 47 -28.39 7.12 33.12
CA GLY A 47 -28.18 8.57 33.03
C GLY A 47 -28.05 9.12 31.61
N GLU A 48 -28.22 8.29 30.57
CA GLU A 48 -28.00 8.63 29.15
C GLU A 48 -26.66 9.36 28.90
N GLN A 49 -25.56 8.80 29.44
CA GLN A 49 -24.27 9.50 29.56
C GLN A 49 -23.07 8.61 29.24
N TRP A 50 -22.02 9.23 28.70
CA TRP A 50 -20.72 8.63 28.43
C TRP A 50 -19.74 9.00 29.54
N VAL A 51 -19.28 8.03 30.32
CA VAL A 51 -18.44 8.25 31.52
C VAL A 51 -17.16 7.41 31.52
N SER A 52 -16.09 7.97 32.05
CA SER A 52 -14.81 7.27 32.35
C SER A 52 -14.42 7.51 33.82
N GLN A 53 -13.49 6.71 34.35
CA GLN A 53 -13.01 6.77 35.73
C GLN A 53 -11.53 7.19 35.78
N PRO A 54 -11.17 8.45 35.42
CA PRO A 54 -9.77 8.89 35.38
C PRO A 54 -9.10 8.88 36.76
N SER A 55 -9.89 9.05 37.83
CA SER A 55 -9.51 8.95 39.24
C SER A 55 -10.40 7.94 39.97
N ALA A 56 -9.86 7.25 40.98
CA ALA A 56 -10.55 6.14 41.65
C ALA A 56 -11.95 6.47 42.19
N ASP A 57 -12.18 7.71 42.65
CA ASP A 57 -13.37 8.08 43.42
C ASP A 57 -14.54 8.63 42.57
N ALA A 58 -14.40 8.79 41.25
CA ALA A 58 -15.45 9.40 40.41
C ALA A 58 -15.48 8.89 38.97
N TRP A 59 -16.68 8.50 38.52
CA TRP A 59 -17.04 8.37 37.12
C TRP A 59 -17.52 9.73 36.60
N GLN A 60 -16.90 10.23 35.53
CA GLN A 60 -17.19 11.54 34.94
C GLN A 60 -17.14 11.49 33.42
N GLY A 61 -17.87 12.39 32.76
CA GLY A 61 -17.87 12.54 31.31
C GLY A 61 -19.01 13.46 30.87
N TRP A 62 -19.83 13.03 29.90
CA TRP A 62 -20.83 13.89 29.28
C TRP A 62 -22.15 13.17 28.99
N HIS A 63 -23.25 13.87 29.18
CA HIS A 63 -24.58 13.41 28.77
C HIS A 63 -24.67 13.30 27.24
N ALA A 64 -25.06 12.12 26.74
CA ALA A 64 -25.00 11.70 25.34
C ALA A 64 -25.90 12.48 24.35
N VAL A 65 -26.79 13.35 24.84
CA VAL A 65 -27.65 14.19 24.01
C VAL A 65 -27.33 15.68 24.20
N SER A 66 -27.13 16.12 25.43
CA SER A 66 -26.93 17.55 25.73
C SER A 66 -25.47 18.01 25.67
N GLY A 67 -24.51 17.09 25.81
CA GLY A 67 -23.08 17.39 25.92
C GLY A 67 -22.68 18.01 27.27
N ALA A 68 -23.61 18.20 28.19
CA ALA A 68 -23.31 18.73 29.53
C ALA A 68 -22.52 17.72 30.37
N ASP A 69 -21.76 18.22 31.34
CA ASP A 69 -21.01 17.39 32.30
C ASP A 69 -21.93 16.34 32.95
N GLY A 70 -21.50 15.08 32.90
CA GLY A 70 -22.19 13.92 33.45
C GLY A 70 -21.33 13.12 34.44
N SER A 71 -21.98 12.34 35.28
CA SER A 71 -21.34 11.47 36.28
C SER A 71 -22.26 10.29 36.61
N ALA A 72 -21.69 9.09 36.73
CA ALA A 72 -22.43 7.93 37.22
C ALA A 72 -22.38 7.81 38.75
N ASP A 73 -23.36 7.12 39.33
CA ASP A 73 -23.51 6.96 40.77
C ASP A 73 -22.30 6.27 41.43
N ALA A 74 -22.08 6.58 42.72
CA ALA A 74 -21.03 5.96 43.52
C ALA A 74 -21.29 4.44 43.68
N GLY A 75 -20.50 3.63 42.97
CA GLY A 75 -20.67 2.17 42.90
C GLY A 75 -21.21 1.66 41.57
N TRP A 76 -21.48 2.53 40.59
CA TRP A 76 -21.78 2.11 39.22
C TRP A 76 -20.60 1.34 38.60
N THR A 77 -20.92 0.26 37.90
CA THR A 77 -19.96 -0.57 37.16
C THR A 77 -20.45 -0.73 35.72
N PRO A 78 -19.64 -0.38 34.71
CA PRO A 78 -20.07 -0.46 33.31
C PRO A 78 -20.41 -1.87 32.82
N TRP A 79 -19.75 -2.91 33.33
CA TRP A 79 -19.89 -4.31 32.90
C TRP A 79 -20.38 -5.22 34.04
N SER A 80 -21.05 -6.33 33.69
CA SER A 80 -21.47 -7.37 34.64
C SER A 80 -20.32 -8.32 35.01
N SER A 81 -19.39 -8.55 34.09
CA SER A 81 -18.15 -9.29 34.32
C SER A 81 -16.99 -8.67 33.54
N ALA A 82 -15.85 -8.46 34.20
CA ALA A 82 -14.65 -7.94 33.56
C ALA A 82 -13.98 -8.98 32.64
N LEU A 83 -14.04 -10.27 32.99
CA LEU A 83 -13.55 -11.40 32.20
C LEU A 83 -14.49 -12.59 32.39
N ASP A 84 -15.04 -13.09 31.28
CA ASP A 84 -15.73 -14.37 31.21
C ASP A 84 -14.92 -15.33 30.33
N ALA A 85 -14.47 -16.42 30.95
CA ALA A 85 -13.71 -17.50 30.36
C ALA A 85 -14.50 -18.82 30.29
N SER A 86 -15.82 -18.81 30.55
CA SER A 86 -16.66 -20.01 30.58
C SER A 86 -16.75 -20.74 29.24
N ALA A 87 -16.53 -20.04 28.13
CA ALA A 87 -16.50 -20.56 26.76
C ALA A 87 -15.08 -20.58 26.15
N ALA A 88 -14.02 -20.57 26.98
CA ALA A 88 -12.63 -20.54 26.50
C ALA A 88 -12.35 -21.64 25.43
N PRO A 89 -11.71 -21.32 24.29
CA PRO A 89 -10.93 -20.10 24.03
C PRO A 89 -11.72 -18.85 23.59
N PHE A 90 -13.06 -18.87 23.58
CA PHE A 90 -13.87 -17.65 23.37
C PHE A 90 -13.92 -16.78 24.65
N TYR A 91 -12.85 -16.03 24.89
CA TYR A 91 -12.75 -15.13 26.05
C TYR A 91 -13.53 -13.83 25.82
N ARG A 92 -14.52 -13.54 26.66
CA ARG A 92 -15.25 -12.27 26.63
C ARG A 92 -14.72 -11.34 27.71
N TRP A 93 -14.59 -10.05 27.39
CA TRP A 93 -14.11 -9.02 28.32
C TRP A 93 -15.13 -7.90 28.44
N PHE A 94 -15.34 -7.38 29.64
CA PHE A 94 -16.25 -6.26 29.90
C PHE A 94 -17.71 -6.57 29.47
N VAL A 95 -18.18 -7.77 29.80
CA VAL A 95 -19.48 -8.33 29.40
C VAL A 95 -20.62 -7.39 29.79
N ASP A 96 -21.57 -7.20 28.87
CA ASP A 96 -22.71 -6.27 28.94
C ASP A 96 -22.32 -4.77 28.94
N GLY A 97 -21.02 -4.45 29.05
CA GLY A 97 -20.54 -3.08 29.06
C GLY A 97 -20.70 -2.41 27.72
N GLN A 98 -21.42 -1.29 27.68
CA GLN A 98 -21.67 -0.55 26.45
C GLN A 98 -20.60 0.52 26.21
N THR A 99 -20.09 0.61 24.99
CA THR A 99 -19.14 1.64 24.57
C THR A 99 -19.28 1.94 23.06
N ASN A 100 -18.46 2.84 22.52
CA ASN A 100 -18.32 3.05 21.08
C ASN A 100 -16.88 3.47 20.76
N ALA A 101 -16.29 2.92 19.69
CA ALA A 101 -14.92 3.25 19.31
C ALA A 101 -14.82 4.68 18.78
N CYS A 102 -15.67 5.07 17.82
CA CYS A 102 -15.69 6.44 17.27
C CYS A 102 -15.89 7.51 18.36
N PHE A 103 -16.75 7.27 19.37
CA PHE A 103 -16.91 8.21 20.49
C PHE A 103 -15.60 8.44 21.24
N ASN A 104 -14.84 7.37 21.49
CA ASN A 104 -13.55 7.42 22.15
C ASN A 104 -12.42 7.94 21.25
N LEU A 105 -12.55 7.81 19.93
CA LEU A 105 -11.60 8.32 18.95
C LEU A 105 -11.82 9.79 18.61
N LEU A 106 -13.05 10.33 18.72
CA LEU A 106 -13.40 11.69 18.25
C LEU A 106 -14.17 12.51 19.31
N ASP A 107 -15.41 12.12 19.59
CA ASP A 107 -16.39 12.94 20.31
C ASP A 107 -15.88 13.42 21.67
N ARG A 108 -15.25 12.53 22.44
CA ARG A 108 -14.70 12.87 23.76
C ARG A 108 -13.63 13.96 23.71
N HIS A 109 -12.88 14.07 22.62
CA HIS A 109 -11.79 15.05 22.51
C HIS A 109 -12.36 16.43 22.22
N VAL A 110 -13.36 16.51 21.32
CA VAL A 110 -14.16 17.72 21.11
C VAL A 110 -14.84 18.14 22.42
N LEU A 111 -15.60 17.25 23.07
CA LEU A 111 -16.26 17.50 24.35
C LEU A 111 -15.30 17.91 25.49
N SER A 112 -14.03 17.49 25.42
CA SER A 112 -12.99 17.89 26.39
C SER A 112 -12.41 19.30 26.16
N GLY A 113 -12.84 20.02 25.13
CA GLY A 113 -12.31 21.33 24.74
C GLY A 113 -11.04 21.25 23.88
N ARG A 114 -10.88 20.19 23.08
CA ARG A 114 -9.75 19.98 22.16
C ARG A 114 -10.21 19.87 20.69
N GLY A 115 -11.36 20.45 20.35
CA GLY A 115 -11.94 20.37 19.00
C GLY A 115 -11.03 20.93 17.91
N GLU A 116 -10.40 22.09 18.15
CA GLU A 116 -9.45 22.75 17.23
C GLU A 116 -8.11 22.02 17.08
N LYS A 117 -7.84 20.99 17.89
CA LYS A 117 -6.57 20.28 17.82
C LYS A 117 -6.50 19.45 16.53
N GLN A 118 -5.37 19.50 15.84
CA GLN A 118 -5.08 18.66 14.68
C GLN A 118 -5.20 17.16 15.05
N ALA A 119 -6.12 16.45 14.40
CA ALA A 119 -6.32 15.01 14.51
C ALA A 119 -5.54 14.27 13.41
N LEU A 120 -5.67 14.71 12.16
CA LEU A 120 -5.02 14.09 11.00
C LEU A 120 -4.13 15.09 10.25
N VAL A 121 -2.99 14.60 9.78
CA VAL A 121 -2.27 15.15 8.63
C VAL A 121 -2.36 14.13 7.52
N PHE A 122 -2.76 14.54 6.32
CA PHE A 122 -2.71 13.74 5.11
C PHE A 122 -1.65 14.28 4.15
N GLU A 123 -0.87 13.37 3.59
CA GLU A 123 0.12 13.65 2.56
C GLU A 123 -0.09 12.72 1.36
N GLY A 124 -0.41 13.30 0.20
CA GLY A 124 -0.56 12.57 -1.06
C GLY A 124 0.78 12.07 -1.61
N ASP A 125 0.75 11.06 -2.48
CA ASP A 125 1.96 10.40 -2.99
C ASP A 125 2.85 11.34 -3.84
N ARG A 126 2.26 12.17 -4.69
CA ARG A 126 2.94 13.09 -5.64
C ARG A 126 3.81 14.15 -4.96
N TRP A 127 4.94 14.49 -5.58
CA TRP A 127 5.99 15.33 -5.00
C TRP A 127 6.36 16.53 -5.89
N ASP A 128 6.65 17.67 -5.29
CA ASP A 128 7.22 18.84 -5.96
C ASP A 128 8.59 19.15 -5.33
N PRO A 129 9.72 18.93 -6.04
CA PRO A 129 11.06 19.17 -5.52
C PRO A 129 11.37 20.66 -5.29
N SER A 130 10.56 21.61 -5.79
CA SER A 130 10.75 23.04 -5.57
C SER A 130 10.21 23.54 -4.22
N LYS A 131 9.33 22.78 -3.56
CA LYS A 131 8.81 23.10 -2.22
C LYS A 131 9.90 22.96 -1.14
N ASN A 132 9.63 23.42 0.08
CA ASN A 132 10.58 23.37 1.22
C ASN A 132 11.99 23.91 0.85
N GLU A 133 12.03 25.12 0.27
CA GLU A 133 13.26 25.81 -0.15
C GLU A 133 14.11 25.00 -1.17
N GLY A 134 13.45 24.18 -2.01
CA GLY A 134 14.13 23.32 -2.98
C GLY A 134 14.61 21.98 -2.42
N ARG A 135 14.26 21.64 -1.17
CA ARG A 135 14.44 20.28 -0.62
C ARG A 135 13.30 19.34 -1.03
N GLY A 136 12.11 19.90 -1.29
CA GLY A 136 10.93 19.20 -1.76
C GLY A 136 9.81 19.07 -0.72
N GLY A 137 8.60 18.86 -1.23
CA GLY A 137 7.39 18.66 -0.43
C GLY A 137 6.25 18.07 -1.28
N PRO A 138 5.16 17.62 -0.66
CA PRO A 138 4.05 17.03 -1.39
C PRO A 138 3.34 18.03 -2.31
N VAL A 139 2.79 17.54 -3.42
CA VAL A 139 1.88 18.34 -4.26
C VAL A 139 0.62 18.67 -3.47
N PHE A 140 0.03 17.66 -2.83
CA PHE A 140 -1.18 17.79 -2.01
C PHE A 140 -0.95 17.40 -0.54
N GLU A 141 -1.37 18.28 0.35
CA GLU A 141 -1.32 18.15 1.80
C GLU A 141 -2.65 18.64 2.37
N GLN A 142 -3.20 17.94 3.36
CA GLN A 142 -4.39 18.39 4.09
C GLN A 142 -4.23 18.15 5.59
N ARG A 143 -4.68 19.09 6.41
CA ARG A 143 -4.71 18.96 7.87
C ARG A 143 -6.15 19.05 8.32
N LEU A 144 -6.52 18.23 9.31
CA LEU A 144 -7.88 18.21 9.87
C LEU A 144 -7.81 18.24 11.39
N SER A 145 -8.56 19.17 11.98
CA SER A 145 -8.87 19.20 13.40
C SER A 145 -9.83 18.08 13.81
N TYR A 146 -9.97 17.83 15.12
CA TYR A 146 -11.00 16.91 15.64
C TYR A 146 -12.43 17.35 15.27
N ARG A 147 -12.69 18.66 15.14
CA ARG A 147 -13.97 19.20 14.66
C ARG A 147 -14.22 18.86 13.19
N GLU A 148 -13.28 19.19 12.31
CA GLU A 148 -13.44 18.92 10.87
C GLU A 148 -13.58 17.42 10.61
N LEU A 149 -12.80 16.59 11.31
CA LEU A 149 -12.93 15.14 11.24
C LEU A 149 -14.30 14.65 11.73
N LEU A 150 -14.85 15.22 12.80
CA LEU A 150 -16.19 14.88 13.27
C LEU A 150 -17.29 15.27 12.26
N ILE A 151 -17.14 16.39 11.52
CA ILE A 151 -18.05 16.74 10.41
C ILE A 151 -17.99 15.68 9.32
N GLU A 152 -16.79 15.39 8.79
CA GLU A 152 -16.64 14.41 7.70
C GLU A 152 -17.23 13.04 8.09
N VAL A 153 -16.97 12.59 9.32
CA VAL A 153 -17.48 11.33 9.87
C VAL A 153 -18.99 11.34 10.09
N ALA A 154 -19.57 12.44 10.59
CA ALA A 154 -21.02 12.56 10.74
C ALA A 154 -21.73 12.52 9.38
N LEU A 155 -21.16 13.15 8.35
CA LEU A 155 -21.66 13.10 6.98
C LEU A 155 -21.58 11.68 6.40
N ARG A 156 -20.44 10.98 6.53
CA ARG A 156 -20.33 9.59 6.03
C ARG A 156 -21.24 8.64 6.81
N ALA A 157 -21.44 8.84 8.12
CA ALA A 157 -22.40 8.06 8.90
C ALA A 157 -23.85 8.29 8.42
N ARG A 158 -24.20 9.52 8.02
CA ARG A 158 -25.50 9.80 7.38
C ARG A 158 -25.63 9.14 6.01
N VAL A 159 -24.57 9.14 5.19
CA VAL A 159 -24.53 8.40 3.91
C VAL A 159 -24.77 6.91 4.13
N LEU A 160 -24.05 6.26 5.06
CA LEU A 160 -24.25 4.83 5.37
C LEU A 160 -25.70 4.55 5.82
N LYS A 161 -26.27 5.40 6.69
CA LYS A 161 -27.69 5.30 7.09
C LYS A 161 -28.66 5.46 5.92
N SER A 162 -28.36 6.32 4.93
CA SER A 162 -29.21 6.50 3.75
C SER A 162 -29.20 5.31 2.77
N LEU A 163 -28.25 4.38 2.94
CA LEU A 163 -28.17 3.11 2.24
C LEU A 163 -28.69 1.93 3.11
N ASP A 164 -29.56 2.24 4.08
CA ASP A 164 -30.18 1.30 5.02
C ASP A 164 -29.19 0.45 5.83
N LEU A 165 -27.99 0.98 6.12
CA LEU A 165 -26.99 0.32 6.97
C LEU A 165 -27.20 0.64 8.46
N SER A 166 -27.12 -0.40 9.27
CA SER A 166 -27.40 -0.41 10.70
C SER A 166 -26.35 -1.23 11.47
N ALA A 167 -26.41 -1.22 12.81
CA ALA A 167 -25.46 -1.96 13.63
C ALA A 167 -25.47 -3.46 13.27
N GLY A 168 -24.30 -4.02 12.97
CA GLY A 168 -24.12 -5.44 12.62
C GLY A 168 -24.22 -5.74 11.13
N ASP A 169 -24.59 -4.76 10.30
CA ASP A 169 -24.38 -4.83 8.86
C ASP A 169 -22.88 -4.77 8.53
N ARG A 170 -22.49 -5.35 7.38
CA ARG A 170 -21.10 -5.36 6.93
C ARG A 170 -20.88 -4.48 5.71
N ILE A 171 -19.74 -3.80 5.69
CA ILE A 171 -19.21 -3.08 4.52
C ILE A 171 -17.79 -3.54 4.21
N ALA A 172 -17.41 -3.53 2.93
CA ALA A 172 -16.05 -3.79 2.48
C ALA A 172 -15.40 -2.51 1.95
N LEU A 173 -14.16 -2.25 2.35
CA LEU A 173 -13.39 -1.07 1.95
C LEU A 173 -12.22 -1.48 1.07
N ASN A 174 -12.17 -1.02 -0.18
CA ASN A 174 -11.04 -1.20 -1.08
C ASN A 174 -10.63 0.16 -1.68
N LEU A 175 -9.90 0.94 -0.88
CA LEU A 175 -9.38 2.27 -1.21
C LEU A 175 -7.85 2.30 -1.05
N PRO A 176 -7.14 3.25 -1.67
CA PRO A 176 -5.80 3.65 -1.24
C PRO A 176 -5.83 4.28 0.17
N ASN A 177 -4.66 4.48 0.77
CA ASN A 177 -4.51 5.09 2.10
C ASN A 177 -4.79 6.61 2.05
N ILE A 178 -6.07 6.97 1.91
CA ILE A 178 -6.58 8.35 1.77
C ILE A 178 -7.60 8.68 2.85
N LEU A 179 -7.85 9.97 3.07
CA LEU A 179 -8.73 10.48 4.13
C LEU A 179 -10.15 9.90 4.07
N GLU A 180 -10.72 9.69 2.89
CA GLU A 180 -12.06 9.12 2.71
C GLU A 180 -12.19 7.72 3.29
N GLN A 181 -11.13 6.90 3.22
CA GLN A 181 -11.12 5.59 3.86
C GLN A 181 -11.21 5.73 5.38
N ILE A 182 -10.50 6.70 5.97
CA ILE A 182 -10.55 7.00 7.41
C ILE A 182 -11.95 7.49 7.81
N PHE A 183 -12.57 8.37 7.02
CA PHE A 183 -13.92 8.87 7.28
C PHE A 183 -14.96 7.74 7.27
N TYR A 184 -14.90 6.84 6.30
CA TYR A 184 -15.84 5.69 6.23
C TYR A 184 -15.57 4.63 7.31
N ILE A 185 -14.31 4.40 7.70
CA ILE A 185 -13.98 3.56 8.87
C ILE A 185 -14.64 4.13 10.12
N LEU A 186 -14.37 5.40 10.45
CA LEU A 186 -14.89 6.03 11.67
C LEU A 186 -16.42 6.16 11.64
N ALA A 187 -17.02 6.39 10.47
CA ALA A 187 -18.47 6.36 10.28
C ALA A 187 -19.08 4.98 10.55
N ALA A 188 -18.43 3.90 10.09
CA ALA A 188 -18.89 2.54 10.37
C ALA A 188 -18.82 2.23 11.88
N GLN A 189 -17.68 2.56 12.52
CA GLN A 189 -17.50 2.46 13.97
C GLN A 189 -18.56 3.25 14.75
N ARG A 190 -18.93 4.45 14.29
CA ARG A 190 -19.96 5.30 14.90
C ARG A 190 -21.34 4.64 14.91
N LEU A 191 -21.65 3.87 13.87
CA LEU A 191 -22.95 3.21 13.69
C LEU A 191 -23.02 1.78 14.25
N GLY A 192 -21.89 1.20 14.68
CA GLY A 192 -21.79 -0.23 14.98
C GLY A 192 -21.83 -1.12 13.73
N VAL A 193 -21.60 -0.54 12.55
CA VAL A 193 -21.44 -1.25 11.27
C VAL A 193 -20.05 -1.89 11.26
N ILE A 194 -20.00 -3.18 10.94
CA ILE A 194 -18.77 -3.97 10.93
C ILE A 194 -18.09 -3.76 9.58
N TYR A 195 -16.89 -3.19 9.56
CA TYR A 195 -16.15 -3.00 8.31
C TYR A 195 -15.10 -4.09 8.08
N THR A 196 -14.79 -4.39 6.82
CA THR A 196 -13.61 -5.16 6.44
C THR A 196 -12.69 -4.34 5.52
N PRO A 197 -11.47 -3.98 5.98
CA PRO A 197 -10.53 -3.23 5.17
C PRO A 197 -9.70 -4.18 4.28
N VAL A 198 -9.75 -3.99 2.98
CA VAL A 198 -9.13 -4.85 1.96
C VAL A 198 -8.08 -4.06 1.18
N PHE A 199 -6.81 -4.26 1.55
CA PHE A 199 -5.65 -3.63 0.94
C PHE A 199 -5.62 -3.74 -0.60
N GLY A 200 -5.31 -2.62 -1.28
CA GLY A 200 -5.30 -2.51 -2.75
C GLY A 200 -4.24 -3.34 -3.48
N GLY A 201 -3.30 -4.00 -2.79
CA GLY A 201 -2.33 -4.90 -3.42
C GLY A 201 -2.84 -6.32 -3.74
N PHE A 202 -4.04 -6.69 -3.26
CA PHE A 202 -4.63 -8.02 -3.47
C PHE A 202 -5.39 -8.13 -4.80
N SER A 203 -5.61 -9.37 -5.26
CA SER A 203 -6.41 -9.64 -6.47
C SER A 203 -7.90 -9.31 -6.31
N ALA A 204 -8.59 -9.09 -7.43
CA ALA A 204 -10.04 -8.98 -7.48
C ALA A 204 -10.75 -10.22 -6.90
N LYS A 205 -10.22 -11.42 -7.15
CA LYS A 205 -10.72 -12.67 -6.53
C LYS A 205 -10.62 -12.62 -5.00
N THR A 206 -9.47 -12.18 -4.48
CA THR A 206 -9.26 -12.02 -3.03
C THR A 206 -10.19 -10.97 -2.42
N LEU A 207 -10.52 -9.90 -3.15
CA LEU A 207 -11.54 -8.93 -2.74
C LEU A 207 -12.93 -9.59 -2.72
N SER A 208 -13.33 -10.28 -3.79
CA SER A 208 -14.59 -11.03 -3.90
C SER A 208 -14.81 -12.01 -2.74
N ASP A 209 -13.81 -12.85 -2.45
CA ASP A 209 -13.86 -13.80 -1.34
C ASP A 209 -14.13 -13.11 0.01
N ARG A 210 -13.50 -11.96 0.27
CA ARG A 210 -13.67 -11.19 1.51
C ARG A 210 -15.01 -10.46 1.59
N ILE A 211 -15.53 -9.94 0.47
CA ILE A 211 -16.87 -9.33 0.40
C ILE A 211 -17.93 -10.41 0.70
N HIS A 212 -17.81 -11.60 0.10
CA HIS A 212 -18.77 -12.68 0.33
C HIS A 212 -18.68 -13.26 1.75
N ASP A 213 -17.48 -13.58 2.25
CA ASP A 213 -17.28 -14.19 3.57
C ASP A 213 -17.72 -13.26 4.71
N ALA A 214 -17.42 -11.96 4.63
CA ALA A 214 -17.95 -10.96 5.56
C ALA A 214 -19.48 -10.78 5.41
N GLY A 215 -20.06 -11.17 4.27
CA GLY A 215 -21.44 -10.87 3.91
C GLY A 215 -21.68 -9.37 3.82
N ALA A 216 -20.77 -8.64 3.15
CA ALA A 216 -20.84 -7.19 3.01
C ALA A 216 -21.96 -6.77 2.04
N LYS A 217 -22.78 -5.81 2.48
CA LYS A 217 -23.91 -5.25 1.70
C LYS A 217 -23.48 -4.16 0.72
N VAL A 218 -22.44 -3.39 1.09
CA VAL A 218 -21.92 -2.24 0.34
C VAL A 218 -20.40 -2.38 0.22
N VAL A 219 -19.88 -2.08 -0.97
CA VAL A 219 -18.44 -1.89 -1.23
C VAL A 219 -18.16 -0.40 -1.32
N ILE A 220 -17.09 0.06 -0.70
CA ILE A 220 -16.59 1.43 -0.83
C ILE A 220 -15.21 1.34 -1.48
N THR A 221 -15.03 2.04 -2.59
CA THR A 221 -13.79 2.04 -3.39
C THR A 221 -13.48 3.43 -3.92
N ALA A 222 -12.39 3.58 -4.67
CA ALA A 222 -12.01 4.81 -5.36
C ALA A 222 -11.87 4.56 -6.87
N ASP A 223 -11.96 5.63 -7.64
CA ASP A 223 -11.64 5.63 -9.08
C ASP A 223 -10.18 5.16 -9.31
N GLY A 224 -9.26 5.65 -8.49
CA GLY A 224 -7.87 5.24 -8.37
C GLY A 224 -7.20 5.74 -7.09
N GLY A 225 -5.89 5.56 -7.02
CA GLY A 225 -4.96 6.18 -6.08
C GLY A 225 -3.66 6.57 -6.79
N TYR A 226 -2.85 7.44 -6.19
CA TYR A 226 -1.51 7.74 -6.70
C TYR A 226 -0.47 6.84 -6.03
N ARG A 227 0.43 6.29 -6.83
CA ARG A 227 1.58 5.54 -6.32
C ARG A 227 2.82 5.78 -7.17
N ASN A 228 3.86 6.33 -6.55
CA ASN A 228 5.08 6.78 -7.21
C ASN A 228 4.81 7.72 -8.40
N ALA A 229 3.96 8.73 -8.19
CA ALA A 229 3.42 9.67 -9.17
C ALA A 229 2.62 9.06 -10.34
N GLU A 230 2.26 7.78 -10.29
CA GLU A 230 1.43 7.11 -11.31
C GLU A 230 0.02 6.81 -10.78
N VAL A 231 -1.01 6.98 -11.62
CA VAL A 231 -2.40 6.59 -11.31
C VAL A 231 -2.53 5.07 -11.33
N VAL A 232 -2.90 4.50 -10.18
CA VAL A 232 -3.30 3.10 -10.04
C VAL A 232 -4.83 3.06 -9.96
N SER A 233 -5.49 2.48 -10.97
CA SER A 233 -6.97 2.39 -10.98
C SER A 233 -7.45 1.36 -9.96
N TYR A 234 -8.41 1.73 -9.10
CA TYR A 234 -8.92 0.86 -8.04
C TYR A 234 -10.19 0.15 -8.47
N LYS A 235 -11.25 0.90 -8.77
CA LYS A 235 -12.56 0.36 -9.17
C LYS A 235 -12.48 -0.64 -10.32
N SER A 236 -11.86 -0.25 -11.43
CA SER A 236 -11.77 -1.07 -12.65
C SER A 236 -10.81 -2.26 -12.56
N THR A 237 -9.84 -2.22 -11.63
CA THR A 237 -8.85 -3.29 -11.43
C THR A 237 -9.30 -4.32 -10.40
N TYR A 238 -10.01 -3.88 -9.36
CA TYR A 238 -10.37 -4.69 -8.20
C TYR A 238 -11.89 -4.82 -8.02
N ALA A 239 -12.60 -3.71 -7.82
CA ALA A 239 -14.00 -3.75 -7.38
C ALA A 239 -14.96 -4.28 -8.46
N ASP A 240 -14.86 -3.81 -9.70
CA ASP A 240 -15.73 -4.30 -10.79
C ASP A 240 -15.42 -5.77 -11.12
N PRO A 241 -14.15 -6.20 -11.35
CA PRO A 241 -13.88 -7.61 -11.59
C PRO A 241 -14.25 -8.52 -10.42
N ALA A 242 -14.16 -8.04 -9.17
CA ALA A 242 -14.59 -8.80 -7.98
C ALA A 242 -16.10 -9.06 -7.96
N LEU A 243 -16.91 -8.09 -8.38
CA LEU A 243 -18.38 -8.19 -8.36
C LEU A 243 -18.97 -8.81 -9.64
N ASP A 244 -18.29 -8.64 -10.78
CA ASP A 244 -18.79 -9.07 -12.09
C ASP A 244 -18.27 -10.45 -12.50
N ASN A 245 -16.98 -10.76 -12.33
CA ASN A 245 -16.40 -12.01 -12.81
C ASN A 245 -16.62 -13.19 -11.84
N TYR A 246 -16.58 -12.91 -10.54
CA TYR A 246 -16.70 -13.89 -9.47
C TYR A 246 -18.11 -13.91 -8.86
N VAL A 247 -18.58 -15.09 -8.50
CA VAL A 247 -19.88 -15.30 -7.84
C VAL A 247 -19.74 -16.13 -6.57
N PRO A 248 -20.59 -15.89 -5.54
CA PRO A 248 -20.70 -16.75 -4.37
C PRO A 248 -20.87 -18.23 -4.75
N ARG A 249 -19.99 -19.11 -4.26
CA ARG A 249 -20.08 -20.56 -4.53
C ARG A 249 -21.46 -21.14 -4.17
N PRO A 250 -22.10 -20.81 -3.02
CA PRO A 250 -23.42 -21.37 -2.70
C PRO A 250 -24.49 -21.01 -3.73
N ALA A 251 -24.50 -19.77 -4.23
CA ALA A 251 -25.46 -19.31 -5.24
C ALA A 251 -25.22 -19.98 -6.60
N ALA A 252 -23.95 -20.15 -7.00
CA ALA A 252 -23.60 -20.83 -8.24
C ALA A 252 -23.97 -22.32 -8.20
N LEU A 253 -23.74 -23.01 -7.07
CA LEU A 253 -24.14 -24.40 -6.88
C LEU A 253 -25.67 -24.57 -6.78
N GLN A 254 -26.39 -23.59 -6.19
CA GLN A 254 -27.86 -23.60 -6.19
C GLN A 254 -28.42 -23.51 -7.62
N ALA A 255 -27.96 -22.53 -8.42
CA ALA A 255 -28.39 -22.38 -9.81
C ALA A 255 -28.08 -23.64 -10.65
N LEU A 256 -26.91 -24.26 -10.45
CA LEU A 256 -26.57 -25.55 -11.04
C LEU A 256 -27.56 -26.65 -10.61
N SER A 257 -27.81 -26.78 -9.30
CA SER A 257 -28.69 -27.81 -8.72
C SER A 257 -30.12 -27.73 -9.25
N GLU A 258 -30.71 -26.53 -9.25
CA GLU A 258 -32.05 -26.27 -9.77
C GLU A 258 -32.12 -26.60 -11.27
N THR A 259 -31.10 -26.21 -12.04
CA THR A 259 -31.01 -26.54 -13.47
C THR A 259 -30.92 -28.06 -13.70
N LEU A 260 -30.02 -28.75 -13.02
CA LEU A 260 -29.84 -30.20 -13.13
C LEU A 260 -31.14 -30.95 -12.78
N LYS A 261 -31.76 -30.62 -11.65
CA LYS A 261 -33.00 -31.27 -11.15
C LYS A 261 -34.22 -30.96 -12.03
N SER A 262 -34.23 -29.84 -12.76
CA SER A 262 -35.30 -29.53 -13.71
C SER A 262 -35.17 -30.26 -15.06
N ARG A 263 -33.95 -30.69 -15.44
CA ARG A 263 -33.66 -31.23 -16.79
C ARG A 263 -33.27 -32.71 -16.82
N LEU A 264 -32.87 -33.30 -15.69
CA LEU A 264 -32.37 -34.68 -15.61
C LEU A 264 -33.14 -35.51 -14.58
N PRO A 265 -33.11 -36.86 -14.68
CA PRO A 265 -33.53 -37.73 -13.58
C PRO A 265 -32.75 -37.44 -12.30
N ALA A 266 -33.42 -37.53 -11.14
CA ALA A 266 -32.86 -37.13 -9.86
C ALA A 266 -31.53 -37.84 -9.54
N ASP A 267 -31.40 -39.14 -9.83
CA ASP A 267 -30.17 -39.89 -9.59
C ASP A 267 -28.98 -39.39 -10.43
N VAL A 268 -29.24 -38.88 -11.64
CA VAL A 268 -28.22 -38.28 -12.52
C VAL A 268 -27.87 -36.87 -12.04
N ALA A 269 -28.89 -36.07 -11.72
CA ALA A 269 -28.74 -34.71 -11.22
C ALA A 269 -27.89 -34.68 -9.94
N ASP A 270 -28.24 -35.50 -8.94
CA ASP A 270 -27.55 -35.55 -7.65
C ASP A 270 -26.10 -36.04 -7.80
N ARG A 271 -25.80 -36.96 -8.73
CA ARG A 271 -24.42 -37.39 -9.04
C ARG A 271 -23.58 -36.26 -9.63
N LEU A 272 -24.12 -35.54 -10.62
CA LEU A 272 -23.40 -34.44 -11.27
C LEU A 272 -23.21 -33.25 -10.30
N GLU A 273 -24.24 -32.92 -9.53
CA GLU A 273 -24.19 -31.91 -8.47
C GLU A 273 -23.12 -32.23 -7.43
N THR A 274 -23.04 -33.48 -6.96
CA THR A 274 -22.02 -33.93 -6.01
C THR A 274 -20.61 -33.78 -6.60
N GLN A 275 -20.36 -34.28 -7.82
CA GLN A 275 -19.05 -34.21 -8.46
C GLN A 275 -18.56 -32.77 -8.65
N VAL A 276 -19.45 -31.86 -9.09
CA VAL A 276 -19.09 -30.45 -9.25
C VAL A 276 -18.87 -29.77 -7.89
N THR A 277 -19.72 -30.05 -6.91
CA THR A 277 -19.61 -29.50 -5.54
C THR A 277 -18.30 -29.90 -4.86
N GLU A 278 -17.91 -31.17 -4.98
CA GLU A 278 -16.63 -31.68 -4.44
C GLU A 278 -15.43 -31.01 -5.14
N ALA A 279 -15.48 -30.86 -6.47
CA ALA A 279 -14.40 -30.23 -7.24
C ALA A 279 -14.15 -28.76 -6.88
N VAL A 280 -15.17 -28.03 -6.40
CA VAL A 280 -15.07 -26.61 -6.00
C VAL A 280 -15.10 -26.37 -4.47
N ALA A 281 -14.98 -27.43 -3.65
CA ALA A 281 -15.15 -27.35 -2.19
C ALA A 281 -14.13 -26.46 -1.45
N GLY A 282 -12.98 -26.15 -2.07
CA GLY A 282 -11.95 -25.26 -1.54
C GLY A 282 -12.28 -23.77 -1.64
N GLU A 283 -13.02 -23.36 -2.66
CA GLU A 283 -13.21 -21.96 -3.04
C GLU A 283 -14.35 -21.27 -2.26
N ILE A 284 -14.28 -19.94 -2.08
CA ILE A 284 -15.33 -19.12 -1.46
C ILE A 284 -16.19 -18.48 -2.57
N THR A 285 -15.55 -17.79 -3.49
CA THR A 285 -16.15 -17.32 -4.75
C THR A 285 -15.48 -17.98 -5.97
N LEU A 286 -16.23 -18.06 -7.07
CA LEU A 286 -15.88 -18.82 -8.27
C LEU A 286 -16.08 -18.01 -9.53
N GLU A 287 -15.31 -18.30 -10.58
CA GLU A 287 -15.73 -17.90 -11.92
C GLU A 287 -16.84 -18.84 -12.39
N ARG A 288 -17.82 -18.31 -13.13
CA ARG A 288 -18.89 -19.13 -13.74
C ARG A 288 -18.32 -20.21 -14.68
N ALA A 289 -17.15 -19.94 -15.27
CA ALA A 289 -16.38 -20.87 -16.08
C ALA A 289 -15.88 -22.10 -15.30
N ASP A 290 -15.65 -21.99 -13.98
CA ASP A 290 -15.24 -23.13 -13.15
C ASP A 290 -16.35 -24.18 -13.06
N VAL A 291 -17.56 -23.75 -12.68
CA VAL A 291 -18.74 -24.62 -12.60
C VAL A 291 -19.02 -25.27 -13.96
N MET A 292 -18.90 -24.50 -15.06
CA MET A 292 -19.06 -25.02 -16.42
C MET A 292 -17.98 -26.05 -16.82
N ARG A 293 -16.72 -25.86 -16.39
CA ARG A 293 -15.62 -26.79 -16.67
C ARG A 293 -15.79 -28.10 -15.91
N GLU A 294 -16.05 -28.03 -14.60
CA GLU A 294 -16.23 -29.23 -13.78
C GLU A 294 -17.51 -30.00 -14.19
N LEU A 295 -18.60 -29.30 -14.53
CA LEU A 295 -19.79 -29.92 -15.13
C LEU A 295 -19.45 -30.58 -16.48
N GLY A 296 -18.58 -29.96 -17.29
CA GLY A 296 -18.08 -30.54 -18.53
C GLY A 296 -17.40 -31.90 -18.31
N LEU A 297 -16.48 -31.98 -17.34
CA LEU A 297 -15.76 -33.19 -16.96
C LEU A 297 -16.66 -34.27 -16.33
N ALA A 298 -17.68 -33.86 -15.56
CA ALA A 298 -18.68 -34.75 -15.00
C ALA A 298 -19.55 -35.38 -16.11
N LEU A 299 -20.01 -34.56 -17.07
CA LEU A 299 -20.81 -35.00 -18.22
C LEU A 299 -20.05 -35.92 -19.18
N GLU A 300 -18.73 -35.80 -19.33
CA GLU A 300 -17.91 -36.74 -20.12
C GLU A 300 -17.89 -38.16 -19.55
N ARG A 301 -18.17 -38.32 -18.25
CA ARG A 301 -18.20 -39.61 -17.55
C ARG A 301 -19.61 -40.22 -17.50
N GLU A 302 -20.65 -39.41 -17.67
CA GLU A 302 -22.04 -39.85 -17.61
C GLU A 302 -22.43 -40.68 -18.86
N ARG A 303 -22.99 -41.87 -18.62
CA ARG A 303 -23.34 -42.83 -19.68
C ARG A 303 -24.82 -43.18 -19.61
N GLY A 304 -25.64 -42.52 -20.43
CA GLY A 304 -27.07 -42.79 -20.52
C GLY A 304 -27.91 -41.58 -20.93
N THR A 305 -27.38 -40.36 -20.77
CA THR A 305 -28.05 -39.12 -21.21
C THR A 305 -27.81 -38.89 -22.70
N ALA A 306 -28.86 -38.47 -23.43
CA ALA A 306 -28.79 -38.20 -24.87
C ALA A 306 -27.94 -36.95 -25.18
N PRO A 307 -27.13 -36.93 -26.27
CA PRO A 307 -26.26 -35.79 -26.61
C PRO A 307 -27.00 -34.45 -26.73
N GLU A 308 -28.25 -34.47 -27.21
CA GLU A 308 -29.10 -33.30 -27.35
C GLU A 308 -29.44 -32.68 -25.99
N ILE A 309 -29.76 -33.53 -25.01
CA ILE A 309 -30.04 -33.11 -23.62
C ILE A 309 -28.77 -32.55 -22.97
N ILE A 310 -27.60 -33.14 -23.24
CA ILE A 310 -26.30 -32.63 -22.75
C ILE A 310 -26.00 -31.24 -23.33
N ALA A 311 -26.28 -31.00 -24.61
CA ALA A 311 -26.08 -29.71 -25.26
C ALA A 311 -27.06 -28.63 -24.74
N GLU A 312 -28.33 -28.97 -24.58
CA GLU A 312 -29.34 -28.07 -24.00
C GLU A 312 -29.01 -27.75 -22.53
N LEU A 313 -28.60 -28.75 -21.74
CA LEU A 313 -28.20 -28.58 -20.35
C LEU A 313 -27.01 -27.62 -20.21
N ARG A 314 -25.94 -27.81 -20.98
CA ARG A 314 -24.78 -26.90 -20.97
C ARG A 314 -25.18 -25.46 -21.30
N THR A 315 -26.09 -25.27 -22.26
CA THR A 315 -26.61 -23.95 -22.66
C THR A 315 -27.47 -23.33 -21.54
N THR A 316 -28.31 -24.14 -20.90
CA THR A 316 -29.18 -23.70 -19.81
C THR A 316 -28.35 -23.32 -18.58
N VAL A 317 -27.45 -24.20 -18.10
CA VAL A 317 -26.58 -23.91 -16.94
C VAL A 317 -25.72 -22.67 -17.18
N ALA A 318 -25.17 -22.48 -18.38
CA ALA A 318 -24.41 -21.27 -18.69
C ALA A 318 -25.27 -19.99 -18.60
N SER A 319 -26.54 -20.07 -19.01
CA SER A 319 -27.50 -18.96 -18.95
C SER A 319 -27.91 -18.65 -17.51
N GLU A 320 -28.25 -19.66 -16.72
CA GLU A 320 -28.60 -19.50 -15.31
C GLU A 320 -27.42 -18.98 -14.49
N LEU A 321 -26.21 -19.53 -14.67
CA LEU A 321 -25.00 -19.03 -14.01
C LEU A 321 -24.69 -17.57 -14.39
N ALA A 322 -24.94 -17.16 -15.64
CA ALA A 322 -24.78 -15.77 -16.06
C ALA A 322 -25.74 -14.80 -15.35
N SER A 323 -26.88 -15.30 -14.83
CA SER A 323 -27.83 -14.51 -14.03
C SER A 323 -27.44 -14.40 -12.55
N VAL A 324 -26.62 -15.31 -12.03
CA VAL A 324 -26.12 -15.26 -10.64
C VAL A 324 -25.24 -14.02 -10.47
N SER A 325 -25.50 -13.22 -9.44
CA SER A 325 -24.73 -12.01 -9.11
C SER A 325 -24.18 -12.03 -7.68
N HIS A 326 -23.28 -11.11 -7.37
CA HIS A 326 -22.95 -10.81 -5.97
C HIS A 326 -24.15 -10.17 -5.25
N ALA A 327 -24.23 -10.32 -3.93
CA ALA A 327 -25.26 -9.71 -3.08
C ALA A 327 -25.09 -8.19 -2.84
N VAL A 328 -24.08 -7.56 -3.44
CA VAL A 328 -23.79 -6.12 -3.27
C VAL A 328 -24.66 -5.32 -4.24
N THR A 329 -25.56 -4.51 -3.69
CA THR A 329 -26.51 -3.69 -4.47
C THR A 329 -26.05 -2.25 -4.67
N ASN A 330 -25.14 -1.76 -3.83
CA ASN A 330 -24.59 -0.41 -3.90
C ASN A 330 -23.06 -0.46 -3.78
N VAL A 331 -22.38 0.33 -4.62
CA VAL A 331 -20.94 0.58 -4.56
C VAL A 331 -20.72 2.08 -4.43
N ILE A 332 -20.10 2.51 -3.34
CA ILE A 332 -19.71 3.92 -3.18
C ILE A 332 -18.34 4.10 -3.84
N VAL A 333 -18.24 5.05 -4.75
CA VAL A 333 -16.99 5.37 -5.47
C VAL A 333 -16.49 6.75 -5.06
N VAL A 334 -15.30 6.83 -4.47
CA VAL A 334 -14.60 8.09 -4.25
C VAL A 334 -13.96 8.55 -5.56
N ARG A 335 -14.20 9.81 -5.93
CA ARG A 335 -13.47 10.47 -7.03
C ARG A 335 -12.21 11.08 -6.46
N TYR A 336 -11.06 10.47 -6.70
CA TYR A 336 -9.78 10.86 -6.10
C TYR A 336 -8.75 11.21 -7.17
N THR A 337 -8.53 10.33 -8.14
CA THR A 337 -7.60 10.59 -9.27
C THR A 337 -8.29 11.22 -10.47
N GLY A 338 -9.61 11.13 -10.57
CA GLY A 338 -10.37 11.66 -11.70
C GLY A 338 -10.24 10.86 -13.00
N ASN A 339 -9.70 9.63 -12.93
CA ASN A 339 -9.58 8.73 -14.07
C ASN A 339 -10.96 8.25 -14.59
N ASP A 340 -11.05 8.01 -15.89
CA ASP A 340 -12.24 7.42 -16.50
C ASP A 340 -12.53 6.03 -15.92
N ILE A 341 -13.76 5.84 -15.43
CA ILE A 341 -14.28 4.55 -14.95
C ILE A 341 -15.50 4.11 -15.77
N VAL A 342 -15.80 2.81 -15.70
CA VAL A 342 -17.10 2.29 -16.15
C VAL A 342 -18.10 2.48 -15.01
N GLU A 343 -19.20 3.18 -15.27
CA GLU A 343 -20.32 3.31 -14.33
C GLU A 343 -21.36 2.21 -14.55
N HIS A 344 -21.67 1.48 -13.48
CA HIS A 344 -22.68 0.43 -13.39
C HIS A 344 -23.89 0.97 -12.59
N SER A 345 -25.07 0.35 -12.72
CA SER A 345 -26.29 0.81 -12.01
C SER A 345 -26.19 0.78 -10.48
N ARG A 346 -25.29 -0.06 -9.94
CA ARG A 346 -24.93 -0.17 -8.51
C ARG A 346 -24.07 1.00 -8.00
N ASP A 347 -23.40 1.74 -8.88
CA ASP A 347 -22.39 2.71 -8.49
C ASP A 347 -23.02 4.04 -8.06
N ARG A 348 -22.47 4.65 -7.02
CA ARG A 348 -22.84 5.97 -6.51
C ARG A 348 -21.58 6.76 -6.16
N TRP A 349 -21.46 7.97 -6.67
CA TRP A 349 -20.33 8.84 -6.34
C TRP A 349 -20.42 9.31 -4.87
N SER A 350 -19.33 9.13 -4.13
CA SER A 350 -19.22 9.49 -2.72
C SER A 350 -19.48 10.98 -2.49
N HIS A 351 -19.01 11.85 -3.40
CA HIS A 351 -19.20 13.29 -3.28
C HIS A 351 -20.67 13.72 -3.45
N ASP A 352 -21.41 13.07 -4.34
CA ASP A 352 -22.86 13.32 -4.50
C ASP A 352 -23.62 12.88 -3.25
N LEU A 353 -23.37 11.67 -2.76
CA LEU A 353 -23.97 11.15 -1.51
C LEU A 353 -23.65 12.05 -0.31
N VAL A 354 -22.41 12.54 -0.20
CA VAL A 354 -21.98 13.46 0.86
C VAL A 354 -22.66 14.82 0.74
N ALA A 355 -22.83 15.36 -0.47
CA ALA A 355 -23.53 16.63 -0.69
C ALA A 355 -25.03 16.54 -0.35
N GLU A 356 -25.69 15.44 -0.71
CA GLU A 356 -27.07 15.15 -0.30
C GLU A 356 -27.19 15.00 1.22
N ALA A 357 -26.24 14.29 1.84
CA ALA A 357 -26.17 14.15 3.29
C ALA A 357 -25.90 15.49 4.01
N GLU A 358 -25.04 16.35 3.48
CA GLU A 358 -24.69 17.65 4.06
C GLU A 358 -25.90 18.60 4.09
N ALA A 359 -26.64 18.71 2.98
CA ALA A 359 -27.84 19.55 2.94
C ALA A 359 -28.89 19.15 4.00
N ALA A 360 -29.08 17.84 4.20
CA ALA A 360 -30.01 17.33 5.22
C ALA A 360 -29.42 17.42 6.65
N PHE A 361 -28.11 17.26 6.80
CA PHE A 361 -27.41 17.37 8.08
C PHE A 361 -27.40 18.81 8.63
N LEU A 362 -27.09 19.81 7.80
CA LEU A 362 -27.10 21.22 8.21
C LEU A 362 -28.50 21.68 8.67
N ALA A 363 -29.54 21.18 7.99
CA ALA A 363 -30.93 21.43 8.37
C ALA A 363 -31.28 20.84 9.75
N ASP A 364 -30.89 19.59 10.04
CA ASP A 364 -31.12 18.95 11.34
C ASP A 364 -30.27 19.61 12.46
N ALA A 365 -29.05 20.03 12.14
CA ALA A 365 -28.15 20.75 13.02
C ALA A 365 -28.61 22.20 13.31
N GLY A 366 -29.59 22.72 12.57
CA GLY A 366 -30.14 24.07 12.75
C GLY A 366 -29.21 25.20 12.30
N VAL A 367 -28.25 24.93 11.42
CA VAL A 367 -27.27 25.90 10.90
C VAL A 367 -27.48 26.20 9.42
N ALA A 368 -27.09 27.40 8.97
CA ALA A 368 -27.34 27.85 7.60
C ALA A 368 -26.36 27.25 6.59
N ASP A 369 -25.10 27.08 6.98
CA ASP A 369 -24.00 26.56 6.18
C ASP A 369 -22.91 25.95 7.09
N ARG A 370 -21.91 25.30 6.49
CA ARG A 370 -20.79 24.71 7.22
C ARG A 370 -19.95 25.74 7.98
N ALA A 371 -19.75 26.94 7.41
CA ALA A 371 -18.99 28.04 8.05
C ALA A 371 -19.67 28.58 9.32
N SER A 372 -20.98 28.38 9.47
CA SER A 372 -21.71 28.68 10.71
C SER A 372 -21.24 27.83 11.89
N LEU A 373 -20.71 26.62 11.64
CA LEU A 373 -20.20 25.72 12.69
C LEU A 373 -18.87 26.20 13.31
N ASP A 374 -18.07 26.96 12.56
CA ASP A 374 -16.76 27.46 13.00
C ASP A 374 -16.87 28.49 14.14
N ASN A 375 -18.04 29.12 14.28
CA ASN A 375 -18.32 30.16 15.28
C ASN A 375 -18.89 29.59 16.60
N LEU A 376 -19.13 28.28 16.67
CA LEU A 376 -19.61 27.61 17.88
C LEU A 376 -18.42 27.27 18.79
N ASP A 377 -18.63 27.28 20.12
CA ASP A 377 -17.69 26.60 21.03
C ASP A 377 -17.79 25.07 20.87
N ASP A 378 -16.79 24.33 21.37
CA ASP A 378 -16.73 22.88 21.18
C ASP A 378 -17.97 22.11 21.70
N ASN A 379 -18.67 22.62 22.71
CA ASN A 379 -19.87 21.98 23.25
C ASN A 379 -21.08 22.21 22.34
N ALA A 380 -21.32 23.47 21.96
CA ALA A 380 -22.36 23.84 21.01
C ALA A 380 -22.11 23.21 19.62
N PHE A 381 -20.85 23.13 19.19
CA PHE A 381 -20.41 22.45 17.99
C PHE A 381 -20.70 20.94 18.08
N TRP A 382 -20.26 20.26 19.13
CA TRP A 382 -20.53 18.83 19.29
C TRP A 382 -22.03 18.55 19.34
N LYS A 383 -22.82 19.41 19.96
CA LYS A 383 -24.28 19.30 19.97
C LYS A 383 -24.91 19.48 18.58
N ALA A 384 -24.39 20.39 17.75
CA ALA A 384 -24.84 20.57 16.37
C ALA A 384 -24.41 19.42 15.44
N VAL A 385 -23.23 18.83 15.68
CA VAL A 385 -22.63 17.81 14.79
C VAL A 385 -22.75 16.40 15.34
N GLY A 386 -22.09 16.13 16.47
CA GLY A 386 -21.99 14.81 17.09
C GLY A 386 -23.32 14.29 17.63
N ALA A 387 -24.16 15.12 18.25
CA ALA A 387 -25.46 14.69 18.78
C ALA A 387 -26.54 14.54 17.68
N THR A 388 -26.40 15.19 16.52
CA THR A 388 -27.31 15.06 15.37
C THR A 388 -27.23 13.68 14.73
N ILE A 389 -26.03 13.09 14.65
CA ILE A 389 -25.81 11.69 14.30
C ILE A 389 -25.06 11.05 15.48
N PRO A 390 -25.75 10.62 16.56
CA PRO A 390 -25.08 10.15 17.77
C PRO A 390 -24.32 8.84 17.53
N ALA A 391 -23.21 8.67 18.25
CA ALA A 391 -22.49 7.39 18.28
C ALA A 391 -23.35 6.33 18.96
N VAL A 392 -23.56 5.19 18.29
CA VAL A 392 -24.40 4.09 18.76
C VAL A 392 -23.68 3.34 19.88
N PRO A 393 -24.24 3.25 21.11
CA PRO A 393 -23.71 2.37 22.14
C PRO A 393 -23.84 0.93 21.72
N VAL A 394 -22.74 0.18 21.73
CA VAL A 394 -22.69 -1.26 21.44
C VAL A 394 -21.97 -1.98 22.58
N GLU A 395 -22.26 -3.26 22.76
CA GLU A 395 -21.60 -4.07 23.81
C GLU A 395 -20.09 -4.23 23.53
N ALA A 396 -19.28 -4.39 24.57
CA ALA A 396 -17.81 -4.37 24.50
C ALA A 396 -17.20 -5.40 23.55
N ASN A 397 -17.86 -6.55 23.39
CA ASN A 397 -17.50 -7.66 22.52
C ASN A 397 -18.26 -7.64 21.18
N TRP A 398 -19.03 -6.57 20.89
CA TRP A 398 -19.56 -6.31 19.55
C TRP A 398 -18.39 -6.27 18.53
N PRO A 399 -18.48 -6.99 17.40
CA PRO A 399 -17.46 -6.93 16.36
C PRO A 399 -17.31 -5.49 15.86
N LEU A 400 -16.07 -5.00 15.84
CA LEU A 400 -15.71 -3.67 15.33
C LEU A 400 -15.34 -3.77 13.85
N PHE A 401 -14.48 -4.74 13.52
CA PHE A 401 -14.05 -5.03 12.15
C PHE A 401 -13.65 -6.50 11.99
N ILE A 402 -13.66 -6.94 10.73
CA ILE A 402 -13.15 -8.24 10.29
C ILE A 402 -11.91 -7.97 9.43
N ILE A 403 -10.72 -8.34 9.91
CA ILE A 403 -9.47 -8.16 9.15
C ILE A 403 -8.93 -9.51 8.68
N TYR A 404 -8.77 -9.66 7.37
CA TYR A 404 -8.39 -10.95 6.78
C TYR A 404 -6.88 -11.17 6.78
N THR A 405 -6.47 -12.38 7.18
CA THR A 405 -5.08 -12.85 7.08
C THR A 405 -4.98 -14.14 6.27
N SER A 406 -3.81 -14.35 5.66
CA SER A 406 -3.45 -15.59 4.99
C SER A 406 -3.43 -16.76 5.97
N GLY A 407 -3.95 -17.91 5.55
CA GLY A 407 -3.98 -19.14 6.34
C GLY A 407 -3.04 -20.20 5.78
N SER A 408 -2.44 -21.02 6.65
CA SER A 408 -1.70 -22.22 6.23
C SER A 408 -2.57 -23.21 5.44
N THR A 409 -3.89 -23.17 5.65
CA THR A 409 -4.89 -24.06 5.00
C THR A 409 -5.57 -23.44 3.77
N GLY A 410 -4.98 -22.41 3.17
CA GLY A 410 -5.44 -21.81 1.89
C GLY A 410 -6.70 -20.93 1.94
N LYS A 411 -7.61 -21.15 2.90
CA LYS A 411 -8.80 -20.30 3.10
C LYS A 411 -8.45 -19.05 3.94
N PRO A 412 -8.91 -17.84 3.55
CA PRO A 412 -8.76 -16.64 4.38
C PRO A 412 -9.23 -16.84 5.82
N LYS A 413 -8.58 -16.13 6.76
CA LYS A 413 -8.98 -16.07 8.17
C LYS A 413 -9.44 -14.65 8.49
N GLY A 414 -10.75 -14.43 8.57
CA GLY A 414 -11.32 -13.15 9.00
C GLY A 414 -11.17 -13.01 10.51
N VAL A 415 -10.16 -12.27 10.98
CA VAL A 415 -9.88 -12.09 12.41
C VAL A 415 -10.83 -11.04 12.99
N VAL A 416 -11.54 -11.37 14.07
CA VAL A 416 -12.52 -10.47 14.71
C VAL A 416 -11.92 -9.74 15.91
N HIS A 417 -11.94 -8.41 15.83
CA HIS A 417 -11.65 -7.49 16.94
C HIS A 417 -12.91 -6.72 17.36
N THR A 418 -12.96 -6.24 18.60
CA THR A 418 -14.20 -5.78 19.27
C THR A 418 -14.06 -4.41 19.93
N HIS A 419 -15.17 -3.70 20.09
CA HIS A 419 -15.19 -2.28 20.48
C HIS A 419 -14.43 -1.97 21.79
N GLY A 420 -14.77 -2.62 22.90
CA GLY A 420 -14.21 -2.29 24.23
C GLY A 420 -12.89 -3.00 24.53
N GLY A 421 -12.81 -4.29 24.16
CA GLY A 421 -11.66 -5.14 24.45
C GLY A 421 -10.39 -4.72 23.69
N TRP A 422 -10.50 -4.53 22.38
CA TRP A 422 -9.37 -4.14 21.54
C TRP A 422 -8.91 -2.72 21.85
N LEU A 423 -9.84 -1.77 21.90
CA LEU A 423 -9.50 -0.35 22.00
C LEU A 423 -8.84 0.02 23.34
N SER A 424 -9.32 -0.52 24.46
CA SER A 424 -8.73 -0.26 25.78
C SER A 424 -7.27 -0.72 25.84
N GLY A 425 -6.98 -1.93 25.34
CA GLY A 425 -5.65 -2.49 25.28
C GLY A 425 -4.68 -1.68 24.42
N ILE A 426 -5.01 -1.42 23.15
CA ILE A 426 -4.10 -0.69 22.25
C ILE A 426 -3.86 0.75 22.71
N THR A 427 -4.88 1.42 23.27
CA THR A 427 -4.73 2.78 23.82
C THR A 427 -3.75 2.78 24.97
N HIS A 428 -3.81 1.78 25.86
CA HIS A 428 -2.88 1.66 26.98
C HIS A 428 -1.43 1.42 26.53
N THR A 429 -1.20 0.67 25.44
CA THR A 429 0.16 0.48 24.90
C THR A 429 0.85 1.80 24.55
N MET A 430 0.10 2.87 24.23
CA MET A 430 0.68 4.18 23.93
C MET A 430 1.42 4.80 25.13
N ARG A 431 0.90 4.62 26.36
CA ARG A 431 1.58 5.07 27.58
C ARG A 431 2.79 4.22 27.87
N THR A 432 2.59 2.90 27.93
CA THR A 432 3.61 1.95 28.39
C THR A 432 4.80 1.84 27.44
N VAL A 433 4.57 1.86 26.13
CA VAL A 433 5.63 1.67 25.13
C VAL A 433 6.29 2.98 24.71
N PHE A 434 5.50 4.04 24.48
CA PHE A 434 5.99 5.27 23.87
C PHE A 434 6.08 6.46 24.82
N ASN A 435 5.61 6.31 26.07
CA ASN A 435 5.32 7.44 26.95
C ASN A 435 4.56 8.54 26.21
N ALA A 436 3.50 8.13 25.49
CA ALA A 436 2.67 9.04 24.73
C ALA A 436 1.94 9.99 25.69
N ASN A 437 1.94 11.26 25.31
CA ASN A 437 1.05 12.28 25.84
C ASN A 437 0.15 12.77 24.70
N GLN A 438 -0.82 13.62 25.01
CA GLN A 438 -1.77 14.07 24.00
C GLN A 438 -1.09 14.85 22.88
N ASP A 439 -0.11 15.69 23.16
CA ASP A 439 0.47 16.65 22.21
C ASP A 439 1.56 16.06 21.32
N ASP A 440 1.74 14.72 21.37
CA ASP A 440 2.54 13.97 20.41
C ASP A 440 1.88 13.88 19.01
N CYS A 441 2.73 13.72 18.00
CA CYS A 441 2.33 13.38 16.64
C CYS A 441 2.97 12.04 16.23
N LEU A 442 2.14 11.08 15.82
CA LEU A 442 2.57 9.74 15.39
C LEU A 442 2.55 9.63 13.87
N TYR A 443 3.68 9.24 13.26
CA TYR A 443 3.73 8.82 11.86
C TYR A 443 3.90 7.31 11.78
N VAL A 444 2.98 6.65 11.07
CA VAL A 444 3.01 5.20 10.83
C VAL A 444 3.16 4.92 9.34
N ILE A 445 4.21 4.21 8.97
CA ILE A 445 4.32 3.60 7.64
C ILE A 445 3.48 2.32 7.67
N GLY A 446 2.24 2.43 7.21
CA GLY A 446 1.28 1.32 7.13
C GLY A 446 -0.02 1.72 6.43
N ASP A 447 -0.82 0.73 6.08
CA ASP A 447 -2.08 0.87 5.34
C ASP A 447 -3.28 0.43 6.21
N PRO A 448 -4.48 1.05 6.11
CA PRO A 448 -5.68 0.65 6.86
C PRO A 448 -6.14 -0.79 6.60
N GLY A 449 -5.78 -1.39 5.45
CA GLY A 449 -5.94 -2.81 5.16
C GLY A 449 -5.06 -3.74 6.00
N TRP A 450 -4.13 -3.21 6.79
CA TRP A 450 -3.29 -3.95 7.74
C TRP A 450 -3.65 -3.61 9.18
N ILE A 451 -3.35 -4.53 10.10
CA ILE A 451 -3.59 -4.29 11.53
C ILE A 451 -2.78 -3.10 12.06
N THR A 452 -1.57 -2.85 11.53
CA THR A 452 -0.75 -1.68 11.86
C THR A 452 -1.49 -0.38 11.56
N GLY A 453 -2.24 -0.33 10.46
CA GLY A 453 -3.12 0.78 10.13
C GLY A 453 -4.26 0.93 11.13
N GLN A 454 -5.05 -0.13 11.31
CA GLN A 454 -6.19 -0.12 12.23
C GLN A 454 -5.79 0.31 13.66
N SER A 455 -4.77 -0.33 14.24
CA SER A 455 -4.39 -0.12 15.63
C SER A 455 -3.59 1.16 15.86
N TYR A 456 -2.61 1.47 15.01
CA TYR A 456 -1.63 2.53 15.30
C TYR A 456 -1.62 3.71 14.33
N LEU A 457 -2.05 3.55 13.06
CA LEU A 457 -2.29 4.71 12.19
C LEU A 457 -3.58 5.44 12.60
N ILE A 458 -4.62 4.69 12.97
CA ILE A 458 -5.96 5.22 13.26
C ILE A 458 -6.26 5.20 14.76
N ALA A 459 -6.50 4.03 15.35
CA ALA A 459 -7.28 3.97 16.58
C ALA A 459 -6.55 4.43 17.84
N ALA A 460 -5.34 3.94 18.10
CA ALA A 460 -4.58 4.30 19.30
C ALA A 460 -4.23 5.81 19.39
N PRO A 461 -3.69 6.49 18.35
CA PRO A 461 -3.41 7.93 18.44
C PRO A 461 -4.69 8.77 18.58
N LEU A 462 -5.73 8.47 17.79
CA LEU A 462 -6.99 9.20 17.87
C LEU A 462 -7.67 8.99 19.22
N ALA A 463 -7.71 7.76 19.74
CA ALA A 463 -8.21 7.48 21.08
C ALA A 463 -7.44 8.22 22.17
N PHE A 464 -6.12 8.38 22.01
CA PHE A 464 -5.31 9.11 22.98
C PHE A 464 -5.59 10.62 22.98
N GLY A 465 -5.95 11.20 21.83
CA GLY A 465 -6.08 12.65 21.63
C GLY A 465 -4.86 13.29 20.94
N MET A 466 -4.14 12.49 20.14
CA MET A 466 -2.91 12.84 19.40
C MET A 466 -3.18 13.21 17.94
N SER A 467 -2.19 13.81 17.28
CA SER A 467 -2.16 13.86 15.81
C SER A 467 -1.60 12.56 15.23
N THR A 468 -2.09 12.15 14.05
CA THR A 468 -1.53 11.04 13.27
C THR A 468 -1.34 11.43 11.80
N VAL A 469 -0.27 10.92 11.18
CA VAL A 469 0.09 11.22 9.77
C VAL A 469 -0.30 10.06 8.86
N ILE A 470 -1.21 10.34 7.93
CA ILE A 470 -1.68 9.47 6.86
C ILE A 470 -0.90 9.79 5.58
N ALA A 471 0.08 8.96 5.22
CA ALA A 471 0.82 9.10 3.96
C ALA A 471 0.32 8.09 2.93
N GLU A 472 -0.16 8.55 1.77
CA GLU A 472 -0.60 7.67 0.68
C GLU A 472 0.57 6.90 0.06
N GLY A 473 1.69 7.60 -0.13
CA GLY A 473 2.78 7.17 -0.99
C GLY A 473 3.76 6.18 -0.39
N SER A 474 4.85 5.94 -1.13
CA SER A 474 6.00 5.20 -0.59
C SER A 474 6.82 6.09 0.35
N PRO A 475 7.32 5.59 1.50
CA PRO A 475 8.20 6.35 2.39
C PRO A 475 9.57 6.69 1.77
N LEU A 476 9.87 6.18 0.57
CA LEU A 476 11.10 6.38 -0.18
C LEU A 476 10.86 6.99 -1.58
N PHE A 477 9.64 7.44 -1.91
CA PHE A 477 9.36 8.08 -3.19
C PHE A 477 9.26 9.61 -3.04
N PRO A 478 9.94 10.42 -3.88
CA PRO A 478 10.81 10.03 -5.00
C PRO A 478 12.25 9.68 -4.61
N HIS A 479 12.61 9.89 -3.34
CA HIS A 479 13.97 9.73 -2.81
C HIS A 479 13.92 9.24 -1.35
N ALA A 480 15.05 8.72 -0.84
CA ALA A 480 15.12 8.12 0.49
C ALA A 480 14.78 9.09 1.63
N GLY A 481 14.98 10.40 1.44
CA GLY A 481 14.61 11.41 2.42
C GLY A 481 13.12 11.71 2.55
N ARG A 482 12.20 11.04 1.83
CA ARG A 482 10.76 11.34 1.86
C ARG A 482 10.18 11.22 3.28
N PHE A 483 10.42 10.09 3.97
CA PHE A 483 9.92 9.90 5.33
C PHE A 483 10.52 10.88 6.35
N ALA A 484 11.81 11.22 6.21
CA ALA A 484 12.48 12.21 7.06
C ALA A 484 11.90 13.62 6.86
N SER A 485 11.57 13.96 5.61
CA SER A 485 10.87 15.19 5.24
C SER A 485 9.45 15.29 5.84
N ILE A 486 8.74 14.16 5.93
CA ILE A 486 7.43 14.07 6.61
C ILE A 486 7.61 14.32 8.12
N ILE A 487 8.65 13.74 8.74
CA ILE A 487 8.97 13.92 10.16
C ILE A 487 9.24 15.39 10.46
N GLU A 488 10.13 16.03 9.69
CA GLU A 488 10.52 17.44 9.84
C GLU A 488 9.31 18.38 9.72
N ARG A 489 8.59 18.34 8.60
CA ARG A 489 7.45 19.26 8.34
C ARG A 489 6.33 19.14 9.36
N ASN A 490 6.12 17.94 9.91
CA ASN A 490 5.00 17.65 10.80
C ASN A 490 5.38 17.59 12.28
N GLN A 491 6.65 17.84 12.62
CA GLN A 491 7.18 17.79 13.99
C GLN A 491 6.82 16.47 14.67
N VAL A 492 6.99 15.37 13.94
CA VAL A 492 6.63 14.02 14.40
C VAL A 492 7.48 13.67 15.62
N THR A 493 6.83 13.18 16.69
CA THR A 493 7.51 12.77 17.92
C THR A 493 7.61 11.26 18.05
N LEU A 494 6.69 10.51 17.43
CA LEU A 494 6.67 9.05 17.42
C LEU A 494 6.67 8.52 16.00
N PHE A 495 7.50 7.52 15.71
CA PHE A 495 7.62 6.94 14.38
C PHE A 495 7.52 5.41 14.42
N LYS A 496 6.66 4.83 13.57
CA LYS A 496 6.44 3.38 13.49
C LYS A 496 6.51 2.86 12.05
N ALA A 497 7.35 1.87 11.82
CA ALA A 497 7.58 1.35 10.48
C ALA A 497 8.06 -0.12 10.45
N GLY A 498 8.00 -0.75 9.28
CA GLY A 498 8.72 -2.00 9.01
C GLY A 498 10.24 -1.78 8.92
N SER A 499 11.05 -2.83 8.75
CA SER A 499 12.51 -2.66 8.58
C SER A 499 12.94 -2.56 7.11
N THR A 500 12.13 -3.11 6.20
CA THR A 500 12.29 -3.19 4.73
C THR A 500 12.75 -1.87 4.12
N PHE A 501 12.10 -0.76 4.47
CA PHE A 501 12.46 0.54 3.89
C PHE A 501 13.86 1.00 4.30
N LEU A 502 14.30 0.78 5.55
CA LEU A 502 15.68 1.10 5.97
C LEU A 502 16.71 0.19 5.34
N LYS A 503 16.40 -1.09 5.08
CA LYS A 503 17.29 -1.97 4.30
C LYS A 503 17.60 -1.35 2.93
N ALA A 504 16.58 -0.78 2.26
CA ALA A 504 16.74 -0.07 0.98
C ALA A 504 17.41 1.33 1.10
N VAL A 505 17.38 1.99 2.27
CA VAL A 505 18.21 3.19 2.51
C VAL A 505 19.68 2.82 2.72
N MET A 506 19.94 1.69 3.37
CA MET A 506 21.29 1.21 3.72
C MET A 506 22.06 0.59 2.54
N THR A 507 21.39 0.27 1.42
CA THR A 507 22.07 -0.27 0.22
C THR A 507 22.90 0.76 -0.55
N ASP A 508 22.63 2.07 -0.37
CA ASP A 508 23.34 3.15 -1.05
C ASP A 508 23.67 4.29 -0.07
N PRO A 509 24.95 4.66 0.11
CA PRO A 509 25.34 5.84 0.89
C PRO A 509 24.63 7.14 0.46
N ALA A 510 24.30 7.30 -0.83
CA ALA A 510 23.58 8.47 -1.33
C ALA A 510 22.16 8.54 -0.74
N SER A 511 21.44 7.42 -0.62
CA SER A 511 20.14 7.34 0.06
C SER A 511 20.23 7.74 1.53
N THR A 512 21.31 7.36 2.22
CA THR A 512 21.56 7.79 3.60
C THR A 512 21.82 9.30 3.69
N GLN A 513 22.47 9.89 2.69
CA GLN A 513 22.69 11.34 2.61
C GLN A 513 21.43 12.11 2.24
N GLU A 514 20.57 11.60 1.35
CA GLU A 514 19.24 12.16 1.06
C GLU A 514 18.37 12.23 2.32
N MET A 515 18.43 11.19 3.16
CA MET A 515 17.74 11.12 4.45
C MET A 515 18.25 12.19 5.45
N SER A 516 19.56 12.40 5.54
CA SER A 516 20.14 13.35 6.51
C SER A 516 20.01 14.84 6.15
N ARG A 517 19.36 15.16 5.01
CA ARG A 517 19.00 16.55 4.62
C ARG A 517 17.83 17.14 5.42
N TYR A 518 17.19 16.35 6.29
CA TYR A 518 16.00 16.73 7.04
C TYR A 518 16.20 16.50 8.54
N ASP A 519 15.66 17.41 9.36
CA ASP A 519 15.73 17.30 10.81
C ASP A 519 14.70 16.29 11.36
N MET A 520 15.20 15.24 12.02
CA MET A 520 14.40 14.23 12.71
C MET A 520 14.51 14.32 14.25
N SER A 521 15.15 15.37 14.79
CA SER A 521 15.43 15.53 16.22
C SER A 521 14.19 15.65 17.12
N THR A 522 13.00 15.88 16.55
CA THR A 522 11.72 15.84 17.25
C THR A 522 11.31 14.43 17.71
N LEU A 523 11.88 13.37 17.10
CA LEU A 523 11.57 11.99 17.45
C LEU A 523 12.10 11.60 18.83
N LYS A 524 11.18 11.30 19.75
CA LYS A 524 11.51 10.68 21.04
C LYS A 524 11.57 9.16 20.99
N VAL A 525 10.81 8.50 20.10
CA VAL A 525 10.85 7.04 19.90
C VAL A 525 10.62 6.67 18.44
N GLY A 526 11.48 5.82 17.90
CA GLY A 526 11.22 5.02 16.69
C GLY A 526 10.90 3.57 17.07
N THR A 527 10.04 2.87 16.34
CA THR A 527 9.73 1.44 16.56
C THR A 527 9.70 0.65 15.26
N PHE A 528 10.45 -0.46 15.23
CA PHE A 528 10.31 -1.51 14.22
C PHE A 528 9.06 -2.36 14.47
N CYS A 529 8.44 -2.82 13.40
CA CYS A 529 7.33 -3.76 13.44
C CYS A 529 7.27 -4.60 12.13
N ALA A 530 6.20 -5.40 12.00
CA ALA A 530 5.86 -6.22 10.84
C ALA A 530 6.80 -7.40 10.48
N GLU A 531 8.10 -7.32 10.76
CA GLU A 531 9.09 -8.37 10.44
C GLU A 531 10.24 -8.40 11.49
N PRO A 532 11.06 -9.47 11.55
CA PRO A 532 12.28 -9.48 12.35
C PRO A 532 13.30 -8.44 11.86
N VAL A 533 13.80 -7.60 12.78
CA VAL A 533 14.87 -6.64 12.53
C VAL A 533 16.25 -7.27 12.75
N SER A 534 17.26 -6.84 12.00
CA SER A 534 18.66 -7.25 12.24
C SER A 534 19.38 -6.23 13.14
N PRO A 535 20.35 -6.66 13.96
CA PRO A 535 21.21 -5.77 14.74
C PRO A 535 21.80 -4.60 13.95
N ALA A 536 22.23 -4.83 12.71
CA ALA A 536 22.80 -3.79 11.84
C ALA A 536 21.77 -2.72 11.43
N VAL A 537 20.54 -3.13 11.09
CA VAL A 537 19.45 -2.20 10.71
C VAL A 537 18.97 -1.42 11.94
N GLN A 538 18.87 -2.05 13.10
CA GLN A 538 18.53 -1.35 14.34
C GLN A 538 19.62 -0.34 14.72
N LYS A 539 20.90 -0.73 14.64
CA LYS A 539 22.03 0.17 14.90
C LYS A 539 21.99 1.41 14.01
N PHE A 540 21.81 1.21 12.70
CA PHE A 540 21.70 2.31 11.74
C PHE A 540 20.58 3.29 12.11
N ALA A 541 19.40 2.77 12.49
CA ALA A 541 18.27 3.59 12.89
C ALA A 541 18.51 4.34 14.23
N MET A 542 19.18 3.70 15.19
CA MET A 542 19.59 4.33 16.45
C MET A 542 20.61 5.46 16.24
N GLU A 543 21.55 5.28 15.30
CA GLU A 543 22.60 6.26 15.01
C GLU A 543 22.12 7.43 14.12
N ASN A 544 21.18 7.21 13.20
CA ASN A 544 20.84 8.17 12.14
C ASN A 544 19.38 8.68 12.16
N ILE A 545 18.48 8.14 12.99
CA ILE A 545 17.05 8.54 13.03
C ILE A 545 16.65 8.96 14.44
N CYS A 546 16.76 8.06 15.42
CA CYS A 546 16.39 8.33 16.81
C CYS A 546 17.11 7.33 17.71
N SER A 547 17.85 7.79 18.73
CA SER A 547 18.62 6.91 19.63
C SER A 547 17.75 5.86 20.33
N GLN A 548 16.48 6.18 20.58
CA GLN A 548 15.51 5.26 21.17
C GLN A 548 14.70 4.53 20.08
N TYR A 549 15.41 3.80 19.20
CA TYR A 549 14.79 2.96 18.17
C TYR A 549 14.58 1.53 18.68
N ILE A 550 13.36 1.26 19.14
CA ILE A 550 12.98 -0.01 19.77
C ILE A 550 12.50 -1.05 18.74
N ASN A 551 12.51 -2.33 19.12
CA ASN A 551 11.80 -3.39 18.40
C ASN A 551 10.45 -3.65 19.08
N SER A 552 9.37 -3.85 18.31
CA SER A 552 8.05 -4.21 18.84
C SER A 552 7.42 -5.36 18.03
N TYR A 553 7.33 -6.55 18.63
CA TYR A 553 6.73 -7.74 18.02
C TYR A 553 5.24 -7.88 18.37
N TRP A 554 4.46 -8.23 17.35
CA TRP A 554 3.02 -8.55 17.40
C TRP A 554 2.53 -9.05 16.03
N ALA A 555 1.23 -9.35 15.92
CA ALA A 555 0.56 -9.85 14.71
C ALA A 555 -0.91 -9.40 14.67
N THR A 556 -1.62 -9.66 13.56
CA THR A 556 -3.04 -9.28 13.39
C THR A 556 -3.94 -9.85 14.47
N GLU A 557 -3.73 -11.11 14.85
CA GLU A 557 -4.49 -11.79 15.88
C GLU A 557 -4.22 -11.22 17.28
N HIS A 558 -3.00 -10.75 17.55
CA HIS A 558 -2.65 -10.06 18.79
C HIS A 558 -3.34 -8.70 18.95
N GLY A 559 -3.88 -8.11 17.87
CA GLY A 559 -4.61 -6.83 17.87
C GLY A 559 -3.77 -5.58 18.10
N GLY A 560 -2.66 -5.67 18.84
CA GLY A 560 -1.72 -4.58 19.13
C GLY A 560 -0.37 -5.12 19.60
N ILE A 561 0.51 -4.21 20.01
CA ILE A 561 1.84 -4.54 20.53
C ILE A 561 1.71 -5.48 21.74
N VAL A 562 2.43 -6.60 21.72
CA VAL A 562 2.50 -7.57 22.83
C VAL A 562 3.91 -7.69 23.40
N PHE A 563 4.93 -7.40 22.58
CA PHE A 563 6.32 -7.27 23.02
C PHE A 563 6.86 -5.92 22.57
N SER A 564 7.59 -5.23 23.45
CA SER A 564 8.38 -4.05 23.09
C SER A 564 9.56 -3.87 24.07
N CYS A 565 10.44 -2.90 23.81
CA CYS A 565 11.13 -2.22 24.90
C CYS A 565 10.19 -1.13 25.45
N PRO A 566 9.72 -1.17 26.71
CA PRO A 566 8.93 -0.09 27.31
C PRO A 566 9.73 1.21 27.42
N TRP A 567 9.05 2.35 27.56
CA TRP A 567 9.74 3.62 27.78
C TRP A 567 10.37 3.67 29.19
N GLY A 568 11.68 3.96 29.25
CA GLY A 568 12.42 4.22 30.48
C GLY A 568 13.78 3.50 30.52
N ASP A 569 14.75 4.07 31.25
CA ASP A 569 16.15 3.62 31.24
C ASP A 569 16.42 2.32 32.04
N PHE A 570 15.37 1.57 32.40
CA PHE A 570 15.46 0.36 33.23
C PHE A 570 15.61 -0.93 32.42
N LYS A 571 15.30 -0.92 31.12
CA LYS A 571 15.65 -1.97 30.17
C LYS A 571 16.87 -1.52 29.35
N PRO A 572 17.90 -2.36 29.16
CA PRO A 572 19.01 -2.03 28.29
C PRO A 572 18.54 -2.04 26.83
N LEU A 573 18.46 -0.85 26.21
CA LEU A 573 18.19 -0.72 24.78
C LEU A 573 19.51 -0.67 24.01
N ASP A 574 19.88 -1.81 23.43
CA ASP A 574 21.01 -1.96 22.52
C ASP A 574 20.54 -2.40 21.13
N ALA A 575 21.43 -2.30 20.14
CA ALA A 575 21.19 -2.75 18.78
C ALA A 575 21.35 -4.29 18.63
N ASP A 576 20.58 -5.06 19.40
CA ASP A 576 20.64 -6.53 19.44
C ASP A 576 19.30 -7.22 19.10
N ALA A 577 18.34 -6.44 18.57
CA ALA A 577 16.99 -6.85 18.18
C ALA A 577 16.10 -7.38 19.32
N LYS A 578 16.50 -7.24 20.59
CA LYS A 578 15.71 -7.70 21.74
C LYS A 578 14.41 -6.92 21.92
N THR A 579 13.46 -7.60 22.55
CA THR A 579 12.18 -7.04 22.97
C THR A 579 11.67 -7.80 24.20
N TRP A 580 10.89 -7.16 25.07
CA TRP A 580 10.34 -7.76 26.29
C TRP A 580 8.81 -7.92 26.17
N PRO A 581 8.20 -8.98 26.73
CA PRO A 581 6.74 -9.08 26.80
C PRO A 581 6.20 -7.97 27.71
N LEU A 582 5.08 -7.34 27.34
CA LEU A 582 4.42 -6.37 28.22
C LEU A 582 3.96 -7.04 29.54
N PRO A 583 3.71 -6.29 30.63
CA PRO A 583 3.44 -6.87 31.96
C PRO A 583 2.29 -7.90 31.98
N TRP A 584 1.23 -7.66 31.20
CA TRP A 584 0.08 -8.54 31.08
C TRP A 584 0.26 -9.70 30.08
N ILE A 585 1.37 -9.75 29.33
CA ILE A 585 1.64 -10.82 28.36
C ILE A 585 2.50 -11.90 29.03
N GLN A 586 1.87 -13.04 29.33
CA GLN A 586 2.55 -14.21 29.91
C GLN A 586 3.07 -15.10 28.79
N ALA A 587 4.33 -14.87 28.41
CA ALA A 587 4.98 -15.54 27.29
C ALA A 587 5.98 -16.61 27.71
N GLN A 588 6.02 -17.69 26.95
CA GLN A 588 7.02 -18.77 27.08
C GLN A 588 7.57 -19.14 25.70
N VAL A 589 8.73 -19.81 25.71
CA VAL A 589 9.27 -20.50 24.53
C VAL A 589 9.19 -21.99 24.82
N ARG A 590 8.49 -22.78 23.99
CA ARG A 590 8.30 -24.22 24.20
C ARG A 590 9.07 -25.05 23.19
N ILE A 591 9.62 -26.17 23.66
CA ILE A 591 10.28 -27.21 22.85
C ILE A 591 9.38 -28.43 22.82
N VAL A 592 9.11 -28.93 21.61
CA VAL A 592 8.38 -30.17 21.37
C VAL A 592 9.29 -31.35 21.69
N GLU A 593 8.86 -32.24 22.59
CA GLU A 593 9.55 -33.49 22.91
C GLU A 593 8.86 -34.69 22.27
N GLU A 594 7.53 -34.73 22.29
CA GLU A 594 6.70 -35.77 21.67
C GLU A 594 5.48 -35.17 20.97
N THR A 595 5.05 -35.78 19.87
CA THR A 595 3.84 -35.40 19.11
C THR A 595 2.99 -36.65 18.95
N ASN A 596 1.69 -36.53 19.21
CA ASN A 596 0.73 -37.61 19.13
C ASN A 596 0.33 -37.94 17.68
N ASP A 597 -0.41 -39.03 17.47
CA ASP A 597 -0.87 -39.47 16.14
C ASP A 597 -1.80 -38.45 15.43
N THR A 598 -2.38 -37.50 16.16
CA THR A 598 -3.21 -36.41 15.59
C THR A 598 -2.40 -35.17 15.18
N GLY A 599 -1.11 -35.12 15.50
CA GLY A 599 -0.22 -33.99 15.17
C GLY A 599 -0.11 -32.91 16.26
N SER A 600 -0.79 -33.07 17.40
CA SER A 600 -0.68 -32.20 18.57
C SER A 600 0.46 -32.64 19.48
N VAL A 601 1.02 -31.69 20.24
CA VAL A 601 2.20 -31.91 21.09
C VAL A 601 1.76 -32.51 22.43
N SER A 602 2.09 -33.79 22.64
CA SER A 602 1.76 -34.54 23.85
C SER A 602 2.75 -34.34 24.99
N GLN A 603 4.03 -34.08 24.66
CA GLN A 603 5.06 -33.73 25.64
C GLN A 603 5.88 -32.54 25.14
N TRP A 604 6.09 -31.59 26.04
CA TRP A 604 6.86 -30.38 25.81
C TRP A 604 7.56 -29.95 27.09
N ARG A 605 8.62 -29.17 26.93
CA ARG A 605 9.29 -28.45 28.04
C ARG A 605 9.46 -26.98 27.68
N GLU A 606 9.64 -26.14 28.70
CA GLU A 606 10.12 -24.77 28.44
C GLU A 606 11.56 -24.83 27.90
N ALA A 607 11.87 -23.93 26.99
CA ALA A 607 13.19 -23.81 26.38
C ALA A 607 14.20 -23.24 27.40
N GLU A 608 15.45 -23.72 27.34
CA GLU A 608 16.55 -23.13 28.12
C GLU A 608 16.88 -21.71 27.61
N ALA A 609 17.59 -20.92 28.40
CA ALA A 609 18.00 -19.58 27.98
C ALA A 609 18.85 -19.62 26.70
N GLY A 610 18.46 -18.85 25.69
CA GLY A 610 19.06 -18.84 24.36
C GLY A 610 18.63 -19.99 23.44
N GLU A 611 17.88 -20.99 23.92
CA GLU A 611 17.36 -22.08 23.10
C GLU A 611 16.19 -21.61 22.21
N LYS A 612 16.13 -22.10 20.97
CA LYS A 612 15.11 -21.71 19.99
C LYS A 612 13.92 -22.66 20.03
N GLY A 613 12.75 -22.16 20.40
CA GLY A 613 11.49 -22.90 20.40
C GLY A 613 10.31 -22.06 19.89
N GLU A 614 9.12 -22.62 19.96
CA GLU A 614 7.90 -21.93 19.53
C GLU A 614 7.44 -20.93 20.59
N LEU A 615 7.13 -19.71 20.17
CA LEU A 615 6.62 -18.65 21.04
C LEU A 615 5.13 -18.89 21.32
N VAL A 616 4.79 -18.88 22.61
CA VAL A 616 3.42 -19.06 23.08
C VAL A 616 3.02 -18.02 24.13
N ILE A 617 1.71 -17.79 24.27
CA ILE A 617 1.12 -16.96 25.32
C ILE A 617 0.14 -17.83 26.13
N THR A 618 0.31 -17.88 27.45
CA THR A 618 -0.42 -18.80 28.34
C THR A 618 -1.63 -18.18 29.05
N GLN A 619 -1.83 -16.87 28.92
CA GLN A 619 -3.00 -16.16 29.47
C GLN A 619 -3.65 -15.22 28.43
N PRO A 620 -4.99 -15.10 28.42
CA PRO A 620 -5.69 -14.18 27.53
C PRO A 620 -5.50 -12.72 27.99
N TYR A 621 -5.70 -11.78 27.06
CA TYR A 621 -5.69 -10.34 27.33
C TYR A 621 -6.76 -9.64 26.46
N PRO A 622 -7.25 -8.44 26.83
CA PRO A 622 -8.45 -7.84 26.24
C PRO A 622 -8.42 -7.60 24.73
N TYR A 623 -7.25 -7.36 24.15
CA TYR A 623 -7.07 -6.99 22.74
C TYR A 623 -6.59 -8.13 21.83
N LEU A 624 -6.50 -9.36 22.36
CA LEU A 624 -6.41 -10.58 21.55
C LEU A 624 -7.71 -10.75 20.73
N ALA A 625 -7.60 -11.22 19.49
CA ALA A 625 -8.75 -11.56 18.65
C ALA A 625 -9.70 -12.52 19.39
N ARG A 626 -11.01 -12.32 19.22
CA ARG A 626 -12.03 -13.12 19.94
C ARG A 626 -12.25 -14.49 19.30
N THR A 627 -12.25 -14.50 17.97
CA THR A 627 -12.64 -15.64 17.14
C THR A 627 -12.27 -15.34 15.69
N LEU A 628 -12.49 -16.31 14.80
CA LEU A 628 -12.59 -16.07 13.37
C LEU A 628 -14.04 -15.73 12.98
N TRP A 629 -14.23 -14.94 11.94
CA TRP A 629 -15.55 -14.61 11.42
C TRP A 629 -16.26 -15.86 10.88
N GLY A 630 -17.54 -15.97 11.19
CA GLY A 630 -18.39 -17.12 10.88
C GLY A 630 -19.78 -16.96 11.50
N ALA A 631 -20.72 -17.82 11.10
CA ALA A 631 -22.09 -17.84 11.61
C ALA A 631 -22.78 -16.46 11.65
N GLY A 632 -22.55 -15.61 10.64
CA GLY A 632 -22.97 -14.20 10.66
C GLY A 632 -24.48 -13.97 10.81
N ASP A 633 -25.31 -14.93 10.41
CA ASP A 633 -26.78 -14.88 10.58
C ASP A 633 -27.23 -15.02 12.05
N ALA A 634 -26.36 -15.50 12.92
CA ALA A 634 -26.60 -15.58 14.37
C ALA A 634 -26.02 -14.37 15.15
N LEU A 635 -25.40 -13.40 14.47
CA LEU A 635 -24.83 -12.21 15.10
C LEU A 635 -25.87 -11.48 15.98
N GLY A 636 -25.47 -11.11 17.19
CA GLY A 636 -26.35 -10.46 18.18
C GLY A 636 -27.19 -11.43 19.02
N SER A 637 -27.17 -12.73 18.72
CA SER A 637 -27.63 -13.76 19.68
C SER A 637 -26.56 -14.01 20.76
N ALA A 638 -27.01 -14.50 21.94
CA ALA A 638 -26.11 -14.87 23.03
C ALA A 638 -25.19 -16.06 22.70
N ASP A 639 -25.56 -16.85 21.68
CA ASP A 639 -24.87 -18.07 21.24
C ASP A 639 -23.82 -17.81 20.14
N TRP A 640 -23.70 -16.58 19.63
CA TRP A 640 -22.74 -16.28 18.56
C TRP A 640 -21.30 -16.23 19.08
N GLN A 641 -20.44 -17.09 18.50
CA GLN A 641 -19.01 -17.18 18.82
C GLN A 641 -18.12 -17.14 17.56
N GLY A 642 -18.67 -16.79 16.40
CA GLY A 642 -17.97 -16.89 15.11
C GLY A 642 -17.61 -18.33 14.73
N ASP A 643 -16.54 -18.51 13.95
CA ASP A 643 -15.90 -19.80 13.67
C ASP A 643 -14.88 -20.13 14.77
N ILE A 644 -15.40 -20.39 15.98
CA ILE A 644 -14.60 -20.66 17.18
C ILE A 644 -13.84 -21.99 17.10
N ASP A 645 -14.40 -22.99 16.42
CA ASP A 645 -13.77 -24.30 16.24
C ASP A 645 -12.48 -24.18 15.42
N ARG A 646 -12.52 -23.43 14.30
CA ARG A 646 -11.31 -23.16 13.51
C ARG A 646 -10.33 -22.24 14.23
N PHE A 647 -10.82 -21.29 15.04
CA PHE A 647 -9.94 -20.46 15.87
C PHE A 647 -9.20 -21.31 16.92
N ALA A 648 -9.90 -22.21 17.61
CA ALA A 648 -9.30 -23.14 18.56
C ALA A 648 -8.29 -24.08 17.87
N GLU A 649 -8.65 -24.64 16.72
CA GLU A 649 -7.78 -25.52 15.91
C GLU A 649 -6.46 -24.83 15.51
N VAL A 650 -6.54 -23.60 14.99
CA VAL A 650 -5.38 -22.89 14.46
C VAL A 650 -4.46 -22.35 15.56
N TYR A 651 -5.00 -21.90 16.71
CA TYR A 651 -4.22 -21.14 17.69
C TYR A 651 -4.07 -21.80 19.06
N PHE A 652 -4.92 -22.75 19.46
CA PHE A 652 -4.97 -23.26 20.84
C PHE A 652 -4.75 -24.78 20.97
N LYS A 653 -5.14 -25.60 20.00
CA LYS A 653 -5.04 -27.09 20.08
C LYS A 653 -3.64 -27.67 19.82
N ARG A 654 -2.61 -26.83 19.64
CA ARG A 654 -1.25 -27.31 19.35
C ARG A 654 -0.60 -28.05 20.52
N TRP A 655 -0.94 -27.71 21.76
CA TRP A 655 -0.36 -28.29 22.98
C TRP A 655 -1.44 -29.05 23.75
N ASP A 656 -1.27 -30.35 23.96
CA ASP A 656 -2.25 -31.15 24.68
C ASP A 656 -2.34 -30.71 26.15
N GLY A 657 -3.56 -30.63 26.68
CA GLY A 657 -3.82 -30.40 28.11
C GLY A 657 -3.86 -28.95 28.60
N GLU A 658 -3.52 -27.95 27.77
CA GLU A 658 -3.53 -26.53 28.18
C GLU A 658 -4.00 -25.61 27.03
N LEU A 659 -4.92 -24.67 27.31
CA LEU A 659 -5.34 -23.65 26.34
C LEU A 659 -4.25 -22.58 26.17
N THR A 660 -3.26 -22.89 25.33
CA THR A 660 -2.08 -22.05 25.08
C THR A 660 -2.13 -21.43 23.69
N TYR A 661 -2.16 -20.09 23.62
CA TYR A 661 -2.17 -19.37 22.34
C TYR A 661 -0.82 -19.48 21.63
N THR A 662 -0.83 -19.91 20.37
CA THR A 662 0.36 -20.14 19.54
C THR A 662 0.26 -19.35 18.24
N GLN A 663 1.09 -18.33 18.06
CA GLN A 663 1.08 -17.48 16.85
C GLN A 663 1.74 -18.16 15.63
N GLY A 664 2.59 -19.17 15.85
CA GLY A 664 3.41 -19.82 14.82
C GLY A 664 4.71 -19.08 14.52
N ASP A 665 5.42 -18.58 15.54
CA ASP A 665 6.71 -17.90 15.41
C ASP A 665 7.77 -18.58 16.29
N TYR A 666 9.03 -18.61 15.81
CA TYR A 666 10.17 -19.03 16.62
C TYR A 666 10.72 -17.86 17.43
N ALA A 667 11.04 -18.12 18.69
CA ALA A 667 11.73 -17.18 19.56
C ALA A 667 12.85 -17.85 20.37
N ARG A 668 13.71 -17.02 20.96
CA ARG A 668 14.64 -17.39 22.03
C ARG A 668 14.42 -16.44 23.20
N ARG A 669 14.34 -16.97 24.42
CA ARG A 669 14.28 -16.21 25.67
C ARG A 669 15.69 -16.08 26.26
N GLY A 670 16.13 -14.89 26.64
CA GLY A 670 17.39 -14.64 27.35
C GLY A 670 17.24 -14.69 28.87
N ASP A 671 18.37 -14.76 29.58
CA ASP A 671 18.43 -14.76 31.05
C ASP A 671 17.84 -13.46 31.65
N GLU A 672 17.93 -12.35 30.92
CA GLU A 672 17.39 -11.03 31.27
C GLU A 672 15.88 -10.88 30.98
N GLY A 673 15.19 -11.97 30.62
CA GLY A 673 13.77 -11.97 30.26
C GLY A 673 13.45 -11.32 28.90
N ALA A 674 14.48 -10.96 28.14
CA ALA A 674 14.35 -10.48 26.76
C ALA A 674 14.04 -11.63 25.79
N PHE A 675 13.45 -11.30 24.65
CA PHE A 675 13.16 -12.23 23.56
C PHE A 675 13.77 -11.73 22.26
N THR A 676 14.25 -12.65 21.44
CA THR A 676 14.62 -12.41 20.03
C THR A 676 13.78 -13.33 19.14
N LEU A 677 13.32 -12.82 17.99
CA LEU A 677 12.42 -13.53 17.08
C LEU A 677 13.19 -14.06 15.86
N HIS A 678 12.90 -15.30 15.46
CA HIS A 678 13.70 -16.07 14.48
C HIS A 678 12.85 -16.59 13.30
N GLY A 679 11.86 -15.79 12.90
CA GLY A 679 10.94 -16.07 11.78
C GLY A 679 9.78 -17.01 12.13
N ARG A 680 8.96 -17.32 11.12
CA ARG A 680 7.79 -18.21 11.23
C ARG A 680 8.19 -19.65 11.60
N SER A 681 7.36 -20.32 12.40
CA SER A 681 7.43 -21.77 12.63
C SER A 681 6.45 -22.58 11.76
N ASP A 682 5.48 -21.92 11.12
CA ASP A 682 4.55 -22.48 10.15
C ASP A 682 4.97 -22.24 8.68
N ASP A 683 4.25 -22.86 7.74
CA ASP A 683 4.46 -22.74 6.27
C ASP A 683 3.92 -21.39 5.73
N VAL A 684 4.37 -20.30 6.34
CA VAL A 684 4.02 -18.91 6.01
C VAL A 684 5.31 -18.11 5.83
N ILE A 685 5.32 -17.17 4.88
CA ILE A 685 6.44 -16.29 4.59
C ILE A 685 6.05 -14.82 4.81
N ASN A 686 7.05 -13.97 4.99
CA ASN A 686 6.85 -12.52 5.20
C ASN A 686 7.60 -11.70 4.14
N VAL A 687 6.86 -11.25 3.12
CA VAL A 687 7.41 -10.50 1.98
C VAL A 687 7.13 -9.02 2.18
N SER A 688 8.16 -8.25 2.56
CA SER A 688 8.05 -6.81 2.81
C SER A 688 6.93 -6.44 3.80
N GLY A 689 6.82 -7.16 4.91
CA GLY A 689 5.76 -7.00 5.91
C GLY A 689 4.44 -7.72 5.60
N HIS A 690 4.27 -8.28 4.41
CA HIS A 690 3.05 -9.00 4.01
C HIS A 690 3.16 -10.48 4.40
N ARG A 691 2.26 -10.94 5.27
CA ARG A 691 2.09 -12.35 5.61
C ARG A 691 1.39 -13.08 4.45
N ILE A 692 2.03 -14.12 3.91
CA ILE A 692 1.53 -14.92 2.77
C ILE A 692 1.77 -16.41 3.07
N GLY A 693 0.74 -17.26 2.95
CA GLY A 693 0.90 -18.71 3.08
C GLY A 693 1.55 -19.31 1.82
N THR A 694 2.51 -20.23 1.97
CA THR A 694 3.15 -20.84 0.79
C THR A 694 2.16 -21.66 -0.03
N GLU A 695 1.24 -22.37 0.63
CA GLU A 695 0.18 -23.15 -0.03
C GLU A 695 -0.77 -22.29 -0.88
N GLU A 696 -0.93 -21.00 -0.56
CA GLU A 696 -1.73 -20.08 -1.39
C GLU A 696 -1.06 -19.77 -2.74
N ILE A 697 0.28 -19.74 -2.75
CA ILE A 697 1.09 -19.55 -3.97
C ILE A 697 1.17 -20.87 -4.74
N GLU A 698 1.39 -21.99 -4.04
CA GLU A 698 1.37 -23.34 -4.62
C GLU A 698 0.03 -23.63 -5.32
N GLY A 699 -1.11 -23.34 -4.67
CA GLY A 699 -2.44 -23.48 -5.24
C GLY A 699 -2.66 -22.61 -6.49
N ALA A 700 -2.22 -21.35 -6.46
CA ALA A 700 -2.29 -20.46 -7.62
C ALA A 700 -1.43 -20.94 -8.81
N ILE A 701 -0.30 -21.60 -8.55
CA ILE A 701 0.53 -22.23 -9.61
C ILE A 701 -0.14 -23.51 -10.13
N LEU A 702 -0.67 -24.36 -9.25
CA LEU A 702 -1.36 -25.61 -9.60
C LEU A 702 -2.64 -25.38 -10.40
N ARG A 703 -3.23 -24.18 -10.30
CA ARG A 703 -4.36 -23.72 -11.10
C ARG A 703 -4.12 -23.89 -12.61
N ASP A 704 -2.88 -23.77 -13.11
CA ASP A 704 -2.53 -23.98 -14.53
C ASP A 704 -2.97 -25.38 -15.03
N LYS A 705 -2.85 -26.42 -14.19
CA LYS A 705 -3.33 -27.78 -14.49
C LYS A 705 -4.85 -27.86 -14.65
N THR A 706 -5.59 -27.06 -13.89
CA THR A 706 -7.07 -27.03 -13.94
C THR A 706 -7.57 -26.25 -15.14
N LEU A 707 -6.82 -25.20 -15.53
CA LEU A 707 -7.11 -24.39 -16.71
C LEU A 707 -6.69 -25.07 -18.02
N ARG A 708 -5.72 -26.00 -17.98
CA ARG A 708 -5.11 -26.60 -19.16
C ARG A 708 -4.81 -28.11 -19.01
N GLN A 709 -5.44 -28.94 -19.85
CA GLN A 709 -5.11 -30.37 -19.97
C GLN A 709 -3.67 -30.64 -20.45
N ASP A 710 -3.03 -29.68 -21.13
CA ASP A 710 -1.66 -29.78 -21.62
C ASP A 710 -0.62 -29.12 -20.70
N SER A 711 -1.01 -28.69 -19.50
CA SER A 711 -0.13 -28.02 -18.53
C SER A 711 1.18 -28.80 -18.33
N PRO A 712 2.35 -28.15 -18.45
CA PRO A 712 3.63 -28.76 -18.16
C PRO A 712 3.95 -28.83 -16.66
N VAL A 713 3.08 -28.30 -15.78
CA VAL A 713 3.28 -28.35 -14.32
C VAL A 713 2.96 -29.74 -13.78
N GLY A 714 3.95 -30.42 -13.22
CA GLY A 714 3.82 -31.73 -12.56
C GLY A 714 3.50 -31.60 -11.08
N ASN A 715 4.28 -30.81 -10.34
CA ASN A 715 3.92 -30.33 -9.00
C ASN A 715 4.74 -29.10 -8.59
N VAL A 716 4.41 -28.45 -7.47
CA VAL A 716 5.08 -27.26 -6.95
C VAL A 716 5.27 -27.33 -5.44
N VAL A 717 6.37 -26.76 -4.94
CA VAL A 717 6.56 -26.40 -3.52
C VAL A 717 7.15 -25.00 -3.45
N VAL A 718 6.59 -24.14 -2.60
CA VAL A 718 7.09 -22.76 -2.40
C VAL A 718 7.73 -22.64 -1.01
N VAL A 719 8.88 -21.96 -0.95
CA VAL A 719 9.56 -21.64 0.30
C VAL A 719 10.00 -20.17 0.32
N GLY A 720 10.17 -19.61 1.52
CA GLY A 720 10.76 -18.28 1.72
C GLY A 720 12.28 -18.32 1.63
N ALA A 721 12.84 -17.56 0.69
CA ALA A 721 14.26 -17.24 0.60
C ALA A 721 14.53 -15.86 1.21
N PRO A 722 15.63 -15.64 1.94
CA PRO A 722 16.04 -14.31 2.38
C PRO A 722 16.28 -13.41 1.17
N HIS A 723 15.92 -12.13 1.31
CA HIS A 723 16.12 -11.13 0.27
C HIS A 723 16.48 -9.81 0.92
N ASP A 724 17.61 -9.23 0.54
CA ASP A 724 18.21 -8.07 1.23
C ASP A 724 17.24 -6.89 1.35
N GLU A 725 16.54 -6.56 0.26
CA GLU A 725 15.51 -5.52 0.26
C GLU A 725 14.21 -5.93 0.99
N LYS A 726 13.71 -7.17 0.80
CA LYS A 726 12.32 -7.56 1.13
C LYS A 726 12.14 -8.31 2.45
N GLY A 727 13.23 -8.69 3.13
CA GLY A 727 13.19 -9.65 4.23
C GLY A 727 13.16 -11.08 3.70
N GLU A 728 12.02 -11.53 3.19
CA GLU A 728 11.89 -12.78 2.41
C GLU A 728 11.29 -12.52 1.01
N THR A 729 11.53 -13.46 0.10
CA THR A 729 10.91 -13.56 -1.23
C THR A 729 10.41 -15.00 -1.45
N PRO A 730 9.31 -15.25 -2.16
CA PRO A 730 8.89 -16.60 -2.49
C PRO A 730 9.78 -17.16 -3.60
N VAL A 731 10.28 -18.39 -3.43
CA VAL A 731 10.93 -19.17 -4.48
C VAL A 731 10.13 -20.44 -4.70
N ALA A 732 9.74 -20.69 -5.96
CA ALA A 732 8.89 -21.82 -6.34
C ALA A 732 9.72 -22.94 -6.98
N PHE A 733 9.84 -24.06 -6.28
CA PHE A 733 10.38 -25.29 -6.86
C PHE A 733 9.30 -25.98 -7.69
N LEU A 734 9.59 -26.30 -8.95
CA LEU A 734 8.66 -26.95 -9.89
C LEU A 734 9.18 -28.30 -10.34
N VAL A 735 8.32 -29.31 -10.32
CA VAL A 735 8.50 -30.57 -11.06
C VAL A 735 7.65 -30.51 -12.32
N ALA A 736 8.21 -30.88 -13.48
CA ALA A 736 7.46 -30.93 -14.74
C ALA A 736 6.54 -32.17 -14.82
N ALA A 737 5.44 -32.06 -15.57
CA ALA A 737 4.56 -33.20 -15.85
C ALA A 737 5.30 -34.26 -16.68
N ALA A 738 4.93 -35.54 -16.53
CA ALA A 738 5.64 -36.66 -17.15
C ALA A 738 5.78 -36.50 -18.67
N GLY A 739 7.02 -36.50 -19.17
CA GLY A 739 7.32 -36.30 -20.59
C GLY A 739 7.24 -34.85 -21.10
N ARG A 740 6.99 -33.87 -20.22
CA ARG A 740 6.99 -32.43 -20.53
C ARG A 740 8.27 -31.76 -20.03
N LYS A 741 8.47 -30.51 -20.45
CA LYS A 741 9.44 -29.56 -19.90
C LYS A 741 8.71 -28.23 -19.69
N LEU A 742 9.19 -27.44 -18.73
CA LEU A 742 8.76 -26.06 -18.52
C LEU A 742 9.64 -25.14 -19.38
N SER A 743 9.03 -24.22 -20.10
CA SER A 743 9.69 -23.17 -20.90
C SER A 743 9.56 -21.81 -20.22
N ASP A 744 10.33 -20.82 -20.68
CA ASP A 744 10.26 -19.45 -20.14
C ASP A 744 8.85 -18.83 -20.31
N GLU A 745 8.13 -19.18 -21.38
CA GLU A 745 6.73 -18.78 -21.60
C GLU A 745 5.79 -19.42 -20.56
N ASP A 746 6.08 -20.65 -20.11
CA ASP A 746 5.35 -21.26 -19.00
C ASP A 746 5.65 -20.55 -17.69
N LEU A 747 6.91 -20.25 -17.39
CA LEU A 747 7.28 -19.55 -16.16
C LEU A 747 6.65 -18.13 -16.09
N ALA A 748 6.67 -17.38 -17.19
CA ALA A 748 6.01 -16.08 -17.30
C ALA A 748 4.48 -16.19 -17.13
N ARG A 749 3.86 -17.24 -17.68
CA ARG A 749 2.42 -17.53 -17.48
C ARG A 749 2.10 -17.82 -16.02
N LEU A 750 2.92 -18.64 -15.35
CA LEU A 750 2.73 -18.98 -13.93
C LEU A 750 2.94 -17.76 -13.01
N GLN A 751 3.93 -16.91 -13.29
CA GLN A 751 4.08 -15.61 -12.62
C GLN A 751 2.84 -14.74 -12.74
N ASN A 752 2.27 -14.65 -13.95
CA ASN A 752 1.05 -13.89 -14.17
C ASN A 752 -0.16 -14.54 -13.46
N LEU A 753 -0.26 -15.87 -13.43
CA LEU A 753 -1.34 -16.59 -12.78
C LEU A 753 -1.35 -16.38 -11.25
N VAL A 754 -0.19 -16.38 -10.59
CA VAL A 754 -0.08 -16.00 -9.17
C VAL A 754 -0.47 -14.54 -8.95
N ARG A 755 -0.05 -13.64 -9.85
CA ARG A 755 -0.40 -12.22 -9.80
C ARG A 755 -1.91 -11.99 -9.89
N THR A 756 -2.61 -12.74 -10.76
CA THR A 756 -4.07 -12.62 -10.95
C THR A 756 -4.87 -13.32 -9.86
N GLU A 757 -4.44 -14.49 -9.38
CA GLU A 757 -5.17 -15.22 -8.33
C GLU A 757 -4.97 -14.61 -6.94
N LYS A 758 -3.75 -14.19 -6.57
CA LYS A 758 -3.41 -13.75 -5.21
C LYS A 758 -2.98 -12.29 -5.10
N GLY A 759 -2.10 -11.82 -6.01
CA GLY A 759 -1.64 -10.44 -6.05
C GLY A 759 -0.14 -10.31 -6.32
N ALA A 760 0.31 -9.08 -6.57
CA ALA A 760 1.69 -8.80 -7.00
C ALA A 760 2.77 -9.14 -5.95
N THR A 761 2.44 -9.07 -4.66
CA THR A 761 3.35 -9.39 -3.55
C THR A 761 3.56 -10.89 -3.34
N ALA A 762 2.65 -11.73 -3.86
CA ALA A 762 2.71 -13.19 -3.75
C ALA A 762 3.50 -13.86 -4.90
N VAL A 763 3.87 -13.10 -5.95
CA VAL A 763 4.57 -13.63 -7.12
C VAL A 763 5.98 -14.09 -6.72
N PRO A 764 6.37 -15.35 -6.98
CA PRO A 764 7.74 -15.80 -6.75
C PRO A 764 8.75 -14.98 -7.53
N SER A 765 9.88 -14.64 -6.92
CA SER A 765 10.98 -14.00 -7.65
C SER A 765 11.57 -14.96 -8.68
N ASP A 766 11.63 -16.24 -8.32
CA ASP A 766 12.34 -17.27 -9.07
C ASP A 766 11.55 -18.59 -9.11
N PHE A 767 11.71 -19.32 -10.22
CA PHE A 767 11.17 -20.65 -10.42
C PHE A 767 12.31 -21.62 -10.68
N LEU A 768 12.49 -22.59 -9.79
CA LEU A 768 13.56 -23.59 -9.85
C LEU A 768 12.99 -24.92 -10.32
N VAL A 769 13.26 -25.30 -11.57
CA VAL A 769 12.78 -26.56 -12.14
C VAL A 769 13.70 -27.70 -11.70
N VAL A 770 13.12 -28.73 -11.07
CA VAL A 770 13.79 -29.90 -10.49
C VAL A 770 13.09 -31.19 -10.92
N SER A 771 13.78 -32.33 -10.93
CA SER A 771 13.19 -33.60 -11.37
C SER A 771 12.22 -34.21 -10.34
N ALA A 772 12.47 -33.97 -9.06
CA ALA A 772 11.66 -34.41 -7.93
C ALA A 772 11.84 -33.50 -6.71
N PHE A 773 10.92 -33.58 -5.75
CA PHE A 773 11.07 -32.98 -4.41
C PHE A 773 11.60 -34.01 -3.41
N PRO A 774 12.25 -33.61 -2.31
CA PRO A 774 12.61 -34.53 -1.22
C PRO A 774 11.33 -34.96 -0.49
N GLU A 775 11.01 -36.25 -0.54
CA GLU A 775 9.79 -36.82 0.06
C GLU A 775 10.12 -37.79 1.20
N THR A 776 9.31 -37.79 2.25
CA THR A 776 9.35 -38.85 3.27
C THR A 776 8.88 -40.19 2.70
N ARG A 777 9.12 -41.29 3.42
CA ARG A 777 8.54 -42.61 3.09
C ARG A 777 7.00 -42.64 3.08
N SER A 778 6.35 -41.67 3.73
CA SER A 778 4.89 -41.45 3.67
C SER A 778 4.43 -40.55 2.50
N GLY A 779 5.34 -40.07 1.66
CA GLY A 779 5.03 -39.22 0.49
C GLY A 779 4.84 -37.74 0.80
N LYS A 780 5.16 -37.27 2.02
CA LYS A 780 5.08 -35.83 2.36
C LYS A 780 6.31 -35.10 1.86
N TYR A 781 6.12 -33.97 1.19
CA TYR A 781 7.20 -33.11 0.70
C TYR A 781 7.88 -32.37 1.85
N MET A 782 9.21 -32.39 1.89
CA MET A 782 10.00 -31.77 2.94
C MET A 782 10.35 -30.32 2.61
N ARG A 783 9.37 -29.42 2.77
CA ARG A 783 9.55 -27.95 2.62
C ARG A 783 10.76 -27.43 3.43
N ARG A 784 10.97 -27.94 4.65
CA ARG A 784 12.14 -27.63 5.49
C ARG A 784 13.47 -27.97 4.80
N THR A 785 13.56 -29.10 4.11
CA THR A 785 14.79 -29.54 3.42
C THR A 785 15.05 -28.66 2.20
N LEU A 786 14.02 -28.34 1.40
CA LEU A 786 14.13 -27.39 0.29
C LEU A 786 14.61 -26.01 0.75
N ARG A 787 14.03 -25.47 1.83
CA ARG A 787 14.45 -24.21 2.43
C ARG A 787 15.89 -24.28 2.94
N ALA A 788 16.29 -25.39 3.60
CA ALA A 788 17.65 -25.57 4.09
C ALA A 788 18.69 -25.66 2.95
N ILE A 789 18.38 -26.34 1.84
CA ILE A 789 19.23 -26.35 0.63
C ILE A 789 19.37 -24.92 0.07
N LEU A 790 18.26 -24.20 -0.09
CA LEU A 790 18.24 -22.83 -0.60
C LEU A 790 19.05 -21.85 0.27
N LEU A 791 19.06 -22.09 1.59
CA LEU A 791 19.75 -21.30 2.61
C LEU A 791 21.20 -21.72 2.89
N ASP A 792 21.71 -22.79 2.25
CA ASP A 792 23.03 -23.37 2.57
C ASP A 792 23.16 -23.82 4.05
N GLN A 793 22.03 -24.25 4.64
CA GLN A 793 21.95 -24.64 6.05
C GLN A 793 22.10 -26.16 6.25
N PRO A 794 22.59 -26.61 7.42
CA PRO A 794 22.64 -28.02 7.77
C PRO A 794 21.26 -28.67 7.64
N LEU A 795 21.15 -29.69 6.78
CA LEU A 795 19.86 -30.30 6.39
C LEU A 795 19.19 -31.10 7.53
N GLY A 796 19.95 -31.43 8.58
CA GLY A 796 19.53 -32.29 9.69
C GLY A 796 19.53 -33.77 9.32
N ASP A 797 18.73 -34.58 10.01
CA ASP A 797 18.57 -36.01 9.68
C ASP A 797 17.74 -36.20 8.40
N LEU A 798 18.33 -36.90 7.43
CA LEU A 798 17.75 -37.25 6.13
C LEU A 798 17.35 -38.74 6.04
N SER A 799 17.55 -39.54 7.10
CA SER A 799 17.32 -41.00 7.12
C SER A 799 15.87 -41.42 6.80
N THR A 800 14.94 -40.48 6.95
CA THR A 800 13.49 -40.63 6.71
C THR A 800 13.05 -40.33 5.28
N LEU A 801 13.93 -39.78 4.43
CA LEU A 801 13.66 -39.57 3.01
C LEU A 801 13.52 -40.90 2.26
N ARG A 802 12.64 -40.91 1.24
CA ARG A 802 12.48 -42.00 0.28
C ARG A 802 13.45 -41.88 -0.88
N ASN A 803 13.80 -40.66 -1.26
CA ASN A 803 14.60 -40.28 -2.43
C ASN A 803 15.72 -39.27 -2.06
N PRO A 804 16.68 -39.64 -1.19
CA PRO A 804 17.76 -38.75 -0.77
C PRO A 804 18.59 -38.19 -1.93
N GLU A 805 18.67 -38.90 -3.06
CA GLU A 805 19.34 -38.46 -4.29
C GLU A 805 18.79 -37.15 -4.87
N SER A 806 17.52 -36.82 -4.61
CA SER A 806 16.94 -35.53 -5.02
C SER A 806 17.63 -34.34 -4.36
N VAL A 807 18.21 -34.50 -3.16
CA VAL A 807 18.87 -33.42 -2.43
C VAL A 807 20.11 -32.92 -3.19
N GLU A 808 20.92 -33.81 -3.76
CA GLU A 808 22.13 -33.44 -4.52
C GLU A 808 21.78 -32.71 -5.82
N GLU A 809 20.72 -33.15 -6.53
CA GLU A 809 20.22 -32.48 -7.72
C GLU A 809 19.74 -31.05 -7.41
N ILE A 810 18.93 -30.91 -6.36
CA ILE A 810 18.37 -29.61 -5.94
C ILE A 810 19.49 -28.69 -5.43
N GLN A 811 20.50 -29.22 -4.73
CA GLN A 811 21.72 -28.48 -4.40
C GLN A 811 22.45 -27.99 -5.66
N GLY A 812 22.55 -28.80 -6.70
CA GLY A 812 23.10 -28.39 -8.00
C GLY A 812 22.31 -27.27 -8.67
N ALA A 813 20.97 -27.38 -8.70
CA ALA A 813 20.09 -26.34 -9.25
C ALA A 813 20.17 -25.02 -8.46
N VAL A 814 20.17 -25.10 -7.12
CA VAL A 814 20.33 -23.95 -6.23
C VAL A 814 21.73 -23.33 -6.35
N ALA A 815 22.79 -24.13 -6.51
CA ALA A 815 24.14 -23.62 -6.73
C ALA A 815 24.24 -22.85 -8.06
N GLN A 816 23.69 -23.38 -9.15
CA GLN A 816 23.62 -22.68 -10.43
C GLN A 816 22.81 -21.38 -10.34
N TRP A 817 21.68 -21.39 -9.61
CA TRP A 817 20.90 -20.18 -9.34
C TRP A 817 21.68 -19.16 -8.50
N ARG A 818 22.42 -19.57 -7.47
CA ARG A 818 23.29 -18.69 -6.67
C ARG A 818 24.50 -18.17 -7.46
N ASP A 819 25.01 -18.93 -8.43
CA ASP A 819 26.06 -18.46 -9.35
C ASP A 819 25.53 -17.43 -10.33
N PHE A 820 24.29 -17.61 -10.83
CA PHE A 820 23.58 -16.59 -11.60
C PHE A 820 23.24 -15.35 -10.74
N GLY A 821 22.95 -15.55 -9.45
CA GLY A 821 22.81 -14.50 -8.44
C GLY A 821 24.12 -13.76 -8.14
N ARG A 822 25.28 -14.42 -8.19
CA ARG A 822 26.60 -13.76 -8.11
C ARG A 822 26.93 -12.96 -9.37
N LEU A 823 26.35 -13.29 -10.51
CA LEU A 823 26.32 -12.39 -11.67
C LEU A 823 25.55 -11.09 -11.39
N ALA A 824 24.67 -11.05 -10.37
CA ALA A 824 24.11 -9.80 -9.86
C ALA A 824 25.05 -9.02 -8.92
N GLU A 825 26.20 -9.55 -8.48
CA GLU A 825 27.26 -8.70 -7.88
C GLU A 825 27.88 -7.76 -8.95
N ALA A 826 27.67 -8.04 -10.25
CA ALA A 826 27.93 -7.07 -11.33
C ALA A 826 26.96 -5.87 -11.32
N ARG A 827 26.02 -5.75 -10.36
CA ARG A 827 25.20 -4.55 -10.11
C ARG A 827 26.02 -3.28 -9.84
N GLN A 828 27.31 -3.38 -9.52
CA GLN A 828 28.23 -2.23 -9.52
C GLN A 828 28.38 -1.57 -10.91
N ILE A 829 27.95 -2.23 -11.99
CA ILE A 829 28.00 -1.74 -13.36
C ILE A 829 26.65 -1.21 -13.84
N ILE A 830 25.51 -1.70 -13.34
CA ILE A 830 24.17 -1.32 -13.84
C ILE A 830 23.15 -1.12 -12.69
N GLN A 831 22.60 0.08 -12.62
CA GLN A 831 21.49 0.47 -11.74
C GLN A 831 20.22 0.73 -12.58
N THR A 832 19.03 0.41 -12.08
CA THR A 832 17.77 0.47 -12.85
C THR A 832 16.60 0.98 -12.01
N TRP A 833 15.89 1.97 -12.54
CA TRP A 833 14.65 2.54 -12.02
C TRP A 833 13.48 2.12 -12.93
N ARG A 834 12.30 2.76 -12.82
CA ARG A 834 11.13 2.40 -13.65
C ARG A 834 11.35 2.75 -15.11
N TYR A 835 11.83 3.97 -15.36
CA TYR A 835 12.01 4.53 -16.70
C TYR A 835 13.46 4.93 -17.01
N LEU A 836 14.36 4.84 -16.03
CA LEU A 836 15.78 5.12 -16.21
C LEU A 836 16.66 3.89 -15.96
N ARG A 837 17.81 3.81 -16.65
CA ARG A 837 18.91 2.90 -16.37
C ARG A 837 20.22 3.68 -16.35
N VAL A 838 21.09 3.43 -15.39
CA VAL A 838 22.44 4.00 -15.34
C VAL A 838 23.45 2.86 -15.45
N GLU A 839 24.40 2.99 -16.35
CA GLU A 839 25.50 2.03 -16.54
C GLU A 839 26.85 2.70 -16.29
N THR A 840 27.66 2.18 -15.38
CA THR A 840 28.99 2.72 -15.05
C THR A 840 30.06 2.03 -15.90
N HIS A 841 30.54 2.74 -16.91
CA HIS A 841 31.55 2.26 -17.86
C HIS A 841 32.94 2.78 -17.50
N ARG A 842 33.93 1.88 -17.41
CA ARG A 842 35.34 2.26 -17.22
C ARG A 842 35.95 2.68 -18.57
N LEU A 843 36.42 3.93 -18.69
CA LEU A 843 37.05 4.41 -19.93
C LEU A 843 38.55 4.08 -19.99
N ASP A 844 39.25 4.24 -18.87
CA ASP A 844 40.67 3.89 -18.69
C ASP A 844 40.93 3.45 -17.23
N ASP A 845 42.19 3.31 -16.79
CA ASP A 845 42.50 2.85 -15.44
C ASP A 845 42.11 3.84 -14.31
N ASN A 846 41.88 5.11 -14.63
CA ASN A 846 41.57 6.17 -13.67
C ASN A 846 40.15 6.76 -13.82
N HIS A 847 39.54 6.72 -15.01
CA HIS A 847 38.27 7.40 -15.28
C HIS A 847 37.08 6.46 -15.53
N LYS A 848 35.91 6.80 -14.95
CA LYS A 848 34.61 6.14 -15.21
C LYS A 848 33.56 7.12 -15.72
N VAL A 849 32.58 6.61 -16.45
CA VAL A 849 31.50 7.39 -17.05
C VAL A 849 30.16 6.70 -16.79
N ALA A 850 29.18 7.46 -16.31
CA ALA A 850 27.81 7.00 -16.19
C ALA A 850 27.04 7.21 -17.50
N LEU A 851 26.53 6.14 -18.09
CA LEU A 851 25.60 6.17 -19.22
C LEU A 851 24.16 6.08 -18.70
N LEU A 852 23.45 7.21 -18.71
CA LEU A 852 22.05 7.32 -18.33
C LEU A 852 21.16 7.13 -19.56
N VAL A 853 20.32 6.09 -19.53
CA VAL A 853 19.41 5.69 -20.61
C VAL A 853 17.96 5.90 -20.18
N ILE A 854 17.23 6.77 -20.88
CA ILE A 854 15.80 6.99 -20.70
C ILE A 854 15.03 5.94 -21.52
N ASN A 855 14.09 5.23 -20.91
CA ASN A 855 13.35 4.11 -21.50
C ASN A 855 11.88 4.12 -21.03
N HIS A 856 11.13 5.13 -21.44
CA HIS A 856 9.68 5.21 -21.24
C HIS A 856 8.96 4.93 -22.58
N PRO A 857 8.62 3.66 -22.90
CA PRO A 857 8.03 3.32 -24.20
C PRO A 857 6.63 3.95 -24.36
N PRO A 858 6.23 4.35 -25.58
CA PRO A 858 6.88 4.05 -26.85
C PRO A 858 7.95 5.05 -27.31
N VAL A 859 7.99 6.28 -26.79
CA VAL A 859 8.74 7.41 -27.37
C VAL A 859 9.62 8.18 -26.38
N ASN A 860 9.89 7.60 -25.21
CA ASN A 860 10.65 8.18 -24.10
C ASN A 860 10.09 9.55 -23.68
N ALA A 861 8.78 9.62 -23.42
CA ALA A 861 8.14 10.83 -22.91
C ALA A 861 8.50 11.08 -21.44
N LEU A 862 8.57 12.34 -21.02
CA LEU A 862 8.83 12.73 -19.63
C LEU A 862 7.51 13.01 -18.92
N ASN A 863 7.03 12.03 -18.15
CA ASN A 863 5.96 12.19 -17.15
C ASN A 863 6.56 12.57 -15.78
N GLU A 864 5.72 12.91 -14.80
CA GLU A 864 6.14 13.31 -13.44
C GLU A 864 7.13 12.31 -12.83
N ARG A 865 6.79 11.01 -12.84
CA ARG A 865 7.67 9.94 -12.34
C ARG A 865 9.05 9.90 -13.01
N THR A 866 9.12 10.10 -14.33
CA THR A 866 10.41 10.08 -15.05
C THR A 866 11.26 11.30 -14.69
N LEU A 867 10.64 12.45 -14.40
CA LEU A 867 11.33 13.67 -13.97
C LEU A 867 11.85 13.55 -12.53
N ASP A 868 11.05 12.96 -11.64
CA ASP A 868 11.46 12.62 -10.27
C ASP A 868 12.63 11.63 -10.26
N GLU A 869 12.52 10.51 -10.99
CA GLU A 869 13.62 9.54 -11.13
C GLU A 869 14.89 10.21 -11.71
N LEU A 870 14.74 11.13 -12.67
CA LEU A 870 15.88 11.87 -13.24
C LEU A 870 16.53 12.81 -12.23
N HIS A 871 15.74 13.53 -11.43
CA HIS A 871 16.27 14.43 -10.40
C HIS A 871 17.05 13.63 -9.34
N THR A 872 16.47 12.52 -8.83
CA THR A 872 17.12 11.64 -7.86
C THR A 872 18.42 11.04 -8.41
N VAL A 873 18.40 10.46 -9.63
CA VAL A 873 19.60 9.88 -10.26
C VAL A 873 20.72 10.91 -10.40
N VAL A 874 20.40 12.14 -10.78
CA VAL A 874 21.40 13.21 -10.97
C VAL A 874 21.97 13.67 -9.64
N GLN A 875 21.14 13.77 -8.60
CA GLN A 875 21.61 14.02 -7.23
C GLN A 875 22.53 12.91 -6.69
N GLN A 876 22.26 11.65 -7.02
CA GLN A 876 23.13 10.53 -6.63
C GLN A 876 24.46 10.57 -7.41
N LEU A 877 24.42 10.83 -8.72
CA LEU A 877 25.61 11.00 -9.55
C LEU A 877 26.51 12.17 -9.12
N GLU A 878 25.95 13.21 -8.50
CA GLU A 878 26.73 14.34 -7.94
C GLU A 878 27.70 13.87 -6.85
N HIS A 879 27.29 12.88 -6.05
CA HIS A 879 28.01 12.40 -4.86
C HIS A 879 28.90 11.17 -5.12
N GLN A 880 28.84 10.58 -6.32
CA GLN A 880 29.71 9.48 -6.74
C GLN A 880 31.07 10.03 -7.23
N ASP A 881 32.01 10.29 -6.32
CA ASP A 881 33.35 10.83 -6.62
C ASP A 881 34.15 10.00 -7.64
N ASP A 882 33.81 8.73 -7.85
CA ASP A 882 34.47 7.81 -8.78
C ASP A 882 33.88 7.82 -10.20
N VAL A 883 32.89 8.68 -10.48
CA VAL A 883 32.31 8.91 -11.81
C VAL A 883 32.72 10.30 -12.31
N ASP A 884 33.49 10.37 -13.39
CA ASP A 884 34.09 11.62 -13.89
C ASP A 884 33.20 12.38 -14.88
N ALA A 885 32.33 11.69 -15.60
CA ALA A 885 31.44 12.27 -16.62
C ALA A 885 30.13 11.48 -16.78
N VAL A 886 29.15 12.10 -17.45
CA VAL A 886 27.83 11.51 -17.73
C VAL A 886 27.51 11.60 -19.22
N VAL A 887 26.99 10.51 -19.79
CA VAL A 887 26.40 10.47 -21.13
C VAL A 887 24.92 10.17 -20.99
N ILE A 888 24.05 10.99 -21.57
CA ILE A 888 22.59 10.81 -21.57
C ILE A 888 22.13 10.38 -22.96
N THR A 889 21.30 9.35 -23.04
CA THR A 889 20.67 8.89 -24.29
C THR A 889 19.26 8.32 -24.05
N GLY A 890 18.53 8.02 -25.12
CA GLY A 890 17.22 7.37 -25.06
C GLY A 890 17.25 5.94 -25.62
N ALA A 891 16.32 5.09 -25.18
CA ALA A 891 16.17 3.73 -25.70
C ALA A 891 15.41 3.70 -27.03
N ARG A 892 15.58 2.63 -27.80
CA ARG A 892 14.74 2.25 -28.97
C ARG A 892 14.69 3.28 -30.13
N GLY A 893 15.70 4.12 -30.28
CA GLY A 893 15.83 5.03 -31.43
C GLY A 893 15.05 6.35 -31.33
N ALA A 894 14.54 6.69 -30.16
CA ALA A 894 14.14 8.04 -29.79
C ALA A 894 15.03 8.52 -28.64
N PHE A 895 15.37 9.81 -28.61
CA PHE A 895 16.02 10.38 -27.43
C PHE A 895 14.94 10.64 -26.37
N VAL A 896 14.16 11.70 -26.55
CA VAL A 896 12.98 12.07 -25.74
C VAL A 896 12.03 12.85 -26.64
N ALA A 897 10.79 12.37 -26.83
CA ALA A 897 9.83 13.01 -27.74
C ALA A 897 9.04 14.20 -27.13
N GLY A 898 9.19 14.47 -25.83
CA GLY A 898 8.54 15.58 -25.14
C GLY A 898 8.09 15.22 -23.72
N ALA A 899 7.24 16.07 -23.14
CA ALA A 899 6.46 15.74 -21.96
C ALA A 899 5.36 14.71 -22.29
N ASP A 900 4.79 14.05 -21.29
CA ASP A 900 3.61 13.21 -21.50
C ASP A 900 2.36 14.05 -21.76
N VAL A 901 1.86 14.01 -23.00
CA VAL A 901 0.71 14.81 -23.45
C VAL A 901 -0.60 14.34 -22.81
N LYS A 902 -0.70 13.07 -22.38
CA LYS A 902 -1.90 12.56 -21.71
C LYS A 902 -1.98 13.12 -20.28
N GLU A 903 -0.87 13.07 -19.55
CA GLU A 903 -0.73 13.64 -18.21
C GLU A 903 -1.05 15.16 -18.21
N LEU A 904 -0.48 15.91 -19.14
CA LEU A 904 -0.73 17.35 -19.29
C LEU A 904 -2.20 17.67 -19.66
N LEU A 905 -2.87 16.81 -20.42
CA LEU A 905 -4.29 16.96 -20.74
C LEU A 905 -5.16 16.72 -19.50
N GLU A 906 -4.91 15.63 -18.76
CA GLU A 906 -5.65 15.27 -17.54
C GLU A 906 -5.55 16.38 -16.47
N VAL A 907 -4.34 16.93 -16.28
CA VAL A 907 -4.12 18.09 -15.40
C VAL A 907 -4.83 19.35 -15.89
N GLY A 908 -4.83 19.60 -17.21
CA GLY A 908 -5.53 20.73 -17.82
C GLY A 908 -7.06 20.63 -17.74
N GLU A 909 -7.62 19.43 -17.79
CA GLU A 909 -9.05 19.16 -17.63
C GLU A 909 -9.50 19.23 -16.17
N ALA A 910 -8.67 18.81 -15.22
CA ALA A 910 -8.90 19.01 -13.79
C ALA A 910 -8.84 20.50 -13.39
N GLY A 911 -7.96 21.28 -14.02
CA GLY A 911 -7.81 22.72 -13.78
C GLY A 911 -7.10 23.08 -12.47
N ASP A 912 -6.43 22.12 -11.82
CA ASP A 912 -5.64 22.35 -10.60
C ASP A 912 -4.30 23.03 -10.92
N LEU A 913 -4.05 24.17 -10.28
CA LEU A 913 -2.83 24.96 -10.45
C LEU A 913 -1.61 24.32 -9.79
N GLU A 914 -1.76 23.59 -8.68
CA GLU A 914 -0.61 22.92 -8.05
C GLU A 914 -0.15 21.75 -8.92
N SER A 915 -1.07 20.88 -9.35
CA SER A 915 -0.77 19.81 -10.32
C SER A 915 -0.19 20.33 -11.64
N ALA A 916 -0.62 21.50 -12.12
CA ALA A 916 -0.07 22.12 -13.34
C ALA A 916 1.35 22.69 -13.16
N ARG A 917 1.78 22.93 -11.92
CA ARG A 917 3.14 23.39 -11.59
C ARG A 917 4.13 22.25 -11.40
N THR A 918 3.67 21.07 -11.00
CA THR A 918 4.57 19.94 -10.68
C THR A 918 5.47 19.54 -11.85
N PRO A 919 4.97 19.26 -13.08
CA PRO A 919 5.85 18.87 -14.18
C PRO A 919 6.94 19.90 -14.54
N PRO A 920 6.65 21.21 -14.71
CA PRO A 920 7.71 22.18 -14.96
C PRO A 920 8.64 22.42 -13.76
N ASN A 921 8.15 22.31 -12.51
CA ASN A 921 9.01 22.40 -11.33
C ASN A 921 9.99 21.22 -11.26
N ALA A 922 9.48 19.98 -11.40
CA ALA A 922 10.29 18.77 -11.39
C ALA A 922 11.32 18.75 -12.53
N ALA A 923 10.89 19.08 -13.76
CA ALA A 923 11.81 19.13 -14.90
C ALA A 923 12.86 20.24 -14.77
N GLN A 924 12.49 21.44 -14.30
CA GLN A 924 13.46 22.50 -14.08
C GLN A 924 14.44 22.15 -12.97
N ALA A 925 14.01 21.47 -11.90
CA ALA A 925 14.88 20.98 -10.83
C ALA A 925 15.86 19.89 -11.34
N ALA A 926 15.37 18.89 -12.08
CA ALA A 926 16.20 17.86 -12.70
C ALA A 926 17.24 18.46 -13.66
N PHE A 927 16.82 19.38 -14.53
CA PHE A 927 17.70 19.99 -15.54
C PHE A 927 18.67 21.01 -14.92
N ALA A 928 18.28 21.71 -13.85
CA ALA A 928 19.19 22.58 -13.10
C ALA A 928 20.23 21.78 -12.32
N ALA A 929 19.88 20.61 -11.77
CA ALA A 929 20.84 19.68 -11.15
C ALA A 929 21.85 19.15 -12.19
N LEU A 930 21.40 18.80 -13.40
CA LEU A 930 22.29 18.40 -14.51
C LEU A 930 23.28 19.50 -14.90
N GLU A 931 22.82 20.76 -14.97
CA GLU A 931 23.68 21.92 -15.27
C GLU A 931 24.70 22.23 -14.15
N GLN A 932 24.43 21.78 -12.91
CA GLN A 932 25.24 22.06 -11.72
C GLN A 932 26.11 20.89 -11.26
N LEU A 933 25.97 19.70 -11.87
CA LEU A 933 26.59 18.42 -11.50
C LEU A 933 28.12 18.42 -11.32
N GLY A 934 28.83 19.46 -11.80
CA GLY A 934 30.29 19.58 -11.69
C GLY A 934 31.09 18.67 -12.63
N LYS A 935 30.40 17.82 -13.40
CA LYS A 935 30.94 16.78 -14.29
C LYS A 935 30.56 17.08 -15.74
N PRO A 936 31.36 16.72 -16.76
CA PRO A 936 30.96 16.87 -18.16
C PRO A 936 29.74 16.02 -18.46
N VAL A 937 28.66 16.65 -18.96
CA VAL A 937 27.42 15.96 -19.37
C VAL A 937 27.25 16.04 -20.88
N ILE A 938 27.19 14.90 -21.57
CA ILE A 938 27.00 14.81 -23.03
C ILE A 938 25.60 14.28 -23.35
N ALA A 939 24.84 14.99 -24.18
CA ALA A 939 23.65 14.44 -24.82
C ALA A 939 24.04 13.64 -26.06
N ALA A 940 23.91 12.30 -26.00
CA ALA A 940 24.07 11.38 -27.13
C ALA A 940 22.70 11.15 -27.79
N VAL A 941 22.32 12.06 -28.69
CA VAL A 941 20.99 12.16 -29.29
C VAL A 941 20.85 11.19 -30.48
N ASN A 942 20.21 10.05 -30.23
CA ASN A 942 20.07 8.92 -31.17
C ASN A 942 18.73 8.90 -31.95
N GLY A 943 17.91 9.94 -31.82
CA GLY A 943 16.60 10.06 -32.47
C GLY A 943 15.95 11.41 -32.18
N PRO A 944 14.62 11.54 -32.30
CA PRO A 944 13.93 12.80 -31.98
C PRO A 944 14.17 13.27 -30.53
N ALA A 945 14.50 14.55 -30.40
CA ALA A 945 14.64 15.31 -29.15
C ALA A 945 13.74 16.55 -29.25
N LEU A 946 12.48 16.42 -28.85
CA LEU A 946 11.44 17.44 -29.09
C LEU A 946 10.89 17.98 -27.77
N GLY A 947 10.58 19.28 -27.74
CA GLY A 947 9.99 19.95 -26.57
C GLY A 947 10.80 19.74 -25.31
N GLY A 948 10.19 19.21 -24.24
CA GLY A 948 10.87 18.75 -23.02
C GLY A 948 12.15 17.91 -23.25
N GLY A 949 12.21 17.12 -24.33
CA GLY A 949 13.42 16.38 -24.72
C GLY A 949 14.52 17.26 -25.32
N ASN A 950 14.16 18.30 -26.05
CA ASN A 950 15.08 19.35 -26.48
C ASN A 950 15.49 20.24 -25.30
N GLU A 951 14.60 20.47 -24.33
CA GLU A 951 14.92 21.17 -23.08
C GLU A 951 15.94 20.39 -22.22
N LEU A 952 15.89 19.06 -22.22
CA LEU A 952 16.93 18.19 -21.66
C LEU A 952 18.26 18.29 -22.43
N VAL A 953 18.24 18.22 -23.78
CA VAL A 953 19.44 18.43 -24.61
C VAL A 953 20.11 19.78 -24.33
N LEU A 954 19.30 20.80 -24.05
CA LEU A 954 19.77 22.15 -23.72
C LEU A 954 20.38 22.29 -22.31
N ALA A 955 20.14 21.34 -21.40
CA ALA A 955 20.77 21.26 -20.09
C ALA A 955 22.14 20.56 -20.11
N CYS A 956 22.43 19.77 -21.16
CA CYS A 956 23.72 19.12 -21.34
C CYS A 956 24.82 20.09 -21.81
N SER A 957 26.06 19.81 -21.41
CA SER A 957 27.24 20.64 -21.74
C SER A 957 27.71 20.51 -23.18
N TYR A 958 27.49 19.36 -23.81
CA TYR A 958 27.87 19.07 -25.21
C TYR A 958 26.82 18.15 -25.86
N VAL A 959 26.56 18.34 -27.15
CA VAL A 959 25.50 17.61 -27.87
C VAL A 959 26.07 16.90 -29.10
N ILE A 960 25.98 15.58 -29.11
CA ILE A 960 26.38 14.71 -30.22
C ILE A 960 25.12 14.05 -30.79
N ALA A 961 24.82 14.28 -32.07
CA ALA A 961 23.57 13.85 -32.69
C ALA A 961 23.77 12.86 -33.83
N ALA A 962 22.87 11.88 -33.96
CA ALA A 962 22.75 11.07 -35.16
C ALA A 962 22.26 11.92 -36.35
N GLU A 963 22.68 11.58 -37.58
CA GLU A 963 22.28 12.29 -38.80
C GLU A 963 20.75 12.37 -38.97
N HIS A 964 20.02 11.32 -38.57
CA HIS A 964 18.56 11.23 -38.66
C HIS A 964 17.79 11.84 -37.47
N ALA A 965 18.47 12.45 -36.50
CA ALA A 965 17.81 13.09 -35.36
C ALA A 965 17.00 14.35 -35.77
N GLN A 966 16.07 14.74 -34.90
CA GLN A 966 15.23 15.92 -35.08
C GLN A 966 15.12 16.71 -33.77
N PHE A 967 15.10 18.03 -33.89
CA PHE A 967 15.03 18.94 -32.73
C PHE A 967 13.86 19.92 -32.90
N GLY A 968 13.21 20.33 -31.81
CA GLY A 968 12.06 21.25 -31.90
C GLY A 968 11.56 21.74 -30.55
N GLN A 969 10.69 22.75 -30.57
CA GLN A 969 9.94 23.25 -29.41
C GLN A 969 8.45 23.35 -29.82
N PRO A 970 7.75 22.20 -29.96
CA PRO A 970 6.43 22.11 -30.57
C PRO A 970 5.26 22.42 -29.63
N GLU A 971 5.49 22.83 -28.39
CA GLU A 971 4.50 23.04 -27.32
C GLU A 971 3.35 23.97 -27.76
N ILE A 972 3.64 24.98 -28.58
CA ILE A 972 2.63 25.91 -29.10
C ILE A 972 1.53 25.22 -29.92
N ASN A 973 1.82 24.07 -30.52
CA ASN A 973 0.82 23.25 -31.23
C ASN A 973 -0.24 22.65 -30.29
N LEU A 974 0.06 22.58 -28.98
CA LEU A 974 -0.85 22.18 -27.91
C LEU A 974 -1.46 23.39 -27.18
N ASN A 975 -1.24 24.61 -27.67
CA ASN A 975 -1.49 25.88 -26.98
C ASN A 975 -0.69 26.07 -25.67
N LEU A 976 0.44 25.37 -25.54
CA LEU A 976 1.38 25.49 -24.43
C LEU A 976 2.61 26.33 -24.84
N LEU A 977 3.59 26.41 -23.94
CA LEU A 977 4.91 27.00 -24.18
C LEU A 977 5.99 26.08 -23.60
N PRO A 978 7.26 26.18 -24.04
CA PRO A 978 8.36 25.40 -23.46
C PRO A 978 8.50 25.66 -21.95
N GLY A 979 8.10 24.67 -21.16
CA GLY A 979 7.89 24.77 -19.72
C GLY A 979 9.09 24.33 -18.88
N TYR A 980 9.97 23.50 -19.42
CA TYR A 980 11.09 22.92 -18.66
C TYR A 980 12.38 23.75 -18.77
N GLY A 981 12.32 24.90 -19.47
CA GLY A 981 13.33 25.96 -19.47
C GLY A 981 13.78 26.42 -20.86
N GLY A 982 13.19 25.92 -21.94
CA GLY A 982 13.53 26.19 -23.34
C GLY A 982 13.43 27.66 -23.72
N THR A 983 12.43 28.38 -23.18
CA THR A 983 12.32 29.85 -23.31
C THR A 983 13.57 30.59 -22.82
N GLN A 984 14.32 30.00 -21.89
CA GLN A 984 15.60 30.50 -21.39
C GLN A 984 16.77 29.86 -22.14
N ARG A 985 16.93 28.54 -22.02
CA ARG A 985 18.15 27.83 -22.47
C ARG A 985 18.36 27.93 -23.98
N LEU A 986 17.32 27.73 -24.81
CA LEU A 986 17.44 27.79 -26.27
C LEU A 986 17.86 29.19 -26.72
N VAL A 987 17.13 30.21 -26.24
CA VAL A 987 17.39 31.63 -26.56
C VAL A 987 18.82 32.02 -26.18
N ARG A 988 19.27 31.64 -24.97
CA ARG A 988 20.63 31.96 -24.51
C ARG A 988 21.70 31.15 -25.26
N LYS A 989 21.51 29.85 -25.56
CA LYS A 989 22.48 29.02 -26.30
C LYS A 989 22.68 29.56 -27.72
N LEU A 990 21.60 29.76 -28.48
CA LEU A 990 21.71 30.24 -29.86
C LEU A 990 22.19 31.70 -29.93
N HIS A 991 21.80 32.56 -28.98
CA HIS A 991 22.32 33.94 -28.93
C HIS A 991 23.84 33.98 -28.65
N ARG A 992 24.37 33.14 -27.75
CA ARG A 992 25.82 33.03 -27.52
C ARG A 992 26.59 32.55 -28.77
N ARG A 993 25.98 31.70 -29.59
CA ARG A 993 26.59 31.15 -30.82
C ARG A 993 26.48 32.10 -32.03
N ARG A 994 25.34 32.78 -32.22
CA ARG A 994 25.01 33.53 -33.46
C ARG A 994 24.41 34.94 -33.24
N GLY A 995 24.51 35.50 -32.03
CA GLY A 995 24.02 36.83 -31.71
C GLY A 995 22.50 36.98 -31.91
N GLU A 996 22.06 38.13 -32.44
CA GLU A 996 20.64 38.40 -32.69
C GLU A 996 20.00 37.41 -33.68
N ALA A 997 20.77 36.92 -34.66
CA ALA A 997 20.28 35.93 -35.62
C ALA A 997 19.93 34.60 -34.94
N GLY A 998 20.76 34.16 -33.97
CA GLY A 998 20.47 32.97 -33.16
C GLY A 998 19.28 33.15 -32.23
N MET A 999 19.13 34.34 -31.62
CA MET A 999 17.94 34.69 -30.83
C MET A 999 16.66 34.67 -31.68
N ALA A 1000 16.71 35.25 -32.88
CA ALA A 1000 15.59 35.23 -33.81
C ALA A 1000 15.20 33.80 -34.23
N GLU A 1001 16.18 32.91 -34.44
CA GLU A 1001 15.89 31.52 -34.78
C GLU A 1001 15.31 30.74 -33.59
N ALA A 1002 15.81 30.95 -32.36
CA ALA A 1002 15.21 30.39 -31.15
C ALA A 1002 13.71 30.78 -31.01
N LEU A 1003 13.40 32.06 -31.24
CA LEU A 1003 12.02 32.55 -31.24
C LEU A 1003 11.18 31.92 -32.37
N ARG A 1004 11.73 31.76 -33.57
CA ARG A 1004 11.02 31.06 -34.67
C ARG A 1004 10.71 29.62 -34.33
N LEU A 1005 11.64 28.87 -33.75
CA LEU A 1005 11.42 27.47 -33.36
C LEU A 1005 10.23 27.35 -32.39
N MET A 1006 10.19 28.18 -31.34
CA MET A 1006 9.11 28.16 -30.35
C MET A 1006 7.77 28.68 -30.91
N VAL A 1007 7.76 29.75 -31.72
CA VAL A 1007 6.52 30.37 -32.22
C VAL A 1007 5.93 29.63 -33.43
N SER A 1008 6.74 28.91 -34.20
CA SER A 1008 6.25 28.07 -35.32
C SER A 1008 5.94 26.63 -34.92
N GLY A 1009 6.43 26.18 -33.76
CA GLY A 1009 6.31 24.80 -33.31
C GLY A 1009 6.96 23.78 -34.26
N ARG A 1010 7.91 24.22 -35.11
CA ARG A 1010 8.51 23.39 -36.16
C ARG A 1010 9.65 22.52 -35.64
N ASN A 1011 9.81 21.34 -36.23
CA ASN A 1011 11.02 20.54 -36.09
C ASN A 1011 12.09 21.01 -37.10
N ILE A 1012 13.36 20.80 -36.74
CA ILE A 1012 14.54 20.99 -37.59
C ILE A 1012 15.35 19.71 -37.68
N SER A 1013 16.03 19.55 -38.81
CA SER A 1013 16.99 18.49 -39.07
C SER A 1013 18.29 18.67 -38.25
N THR A 1014 19.05 17.59 -38.05
CA THR A 1014 20.40 17.66 -37.47
C THR A 1014 21.32 18.65 -38.21
N ALA A 1015 21.19 18.76 -39.54
CA ALA A 1015 21.95 19.72 -40.36
C ALA A 1015 21.60 21.20 -40.08
N GLU A 1016 20.33 21.52 -39.86
CA GLU A 1016 19.91 22.85 -39.38
C GLU A 1016 20.34 23.08 -37.92
N ALA A 1017 20.32 22.03 -37.08
CA ALA A 1017 20.64 22.12 -35.66
C ALA A 1017 22.14 22.38 -35.41
N ILE A 1018 23.03 21.83 -36.23
CA ILE A 1018 24.46 22.19 -36.18
C ILE A 1018 24.72 23.60 -36.74
N ASP A 1019 24.07 24.00 -37.85
CA ASP A 1019 24.22 25.38 -38.39
C ASP A 1019 23.76 26.45 -37.40
N CYS A 1020 22.64 26.23 -36.68
CA CYS A 1020 22.16 27.19 -35.67
C CYS A 1020 22.98 27.17 -34.37
N GLY A 1021 23.77 26.12 -34.11
CA GLY A 1021 24.58 25.94 -32.90
C GLY A 1021 23.82 25.31 -31.72
N LEU A 1022 22.76 24.56 -32.01
CA LEU A 1022 22.04 23.72 -31.03
C LEU A 1022 22.78 22.41 -30.78
N VAL A 1023 23.26 21.78 -31.85
CA VAL A 1023 24.11 20.58 -31.86
C VAL A 1023 25.57 20.98 -31.99
N ASP A 1024 26.46 20.27 -31.31
CA ASP A 1024 27.90 20.57 -31.30
C ASP A 1024 28.68 19.60 -32.21
N GLU A 1025 28.25 18.34 -32.36
CA GLU A 1025 28.84 17.34 -33.25
C GLU A 1025 27.78 16.41 -33.88
N VAL A 1026 28.03 15.92 -35.09
CA VAL A 1026 27.14 14.99 -35.82
C VAL A 1026 27.90 13.71 -36.14
N VAL A 1027 27.27 12.56 -35.88
CA VAL A 1027 27.87 11.26 -36.19
C VAL A 1027 27.84 11.03 -37.71
N THR A 1028 29.01 11.06 -38.33
CA THR A 1028 29.19 10.85 -39.78
C THR A 1028 29.63 9.43 -40.16
N GLU A 1029 29.93 8.58 -39.17
CA GLU A 1029 30.36 7.20 -39.40
C GLU A 1029 29.16 6.25 -39.48
N VAL A 1030 29.04 5.53 -40.61
CA VAL A 1030 27.86 4.73 -40.98
C VAL A 1030 27.52 3.60 -39.99
N ALA A 1031 28.45 3.22 -39.11
CA ALA A 1031 28.29 2.14 -38.14
C ALA A 1031 28.41 2.58 -36.67
N ALA A 1032 28.69 3.86 -36.39
CA ALA A 1032 28.86 4.35 -35.02
C ALA A 1032 27.55 4.94 -34.45
N SER A 1033 27.33 4.78 -33.16
CA SER A 1033 26.25 5.43 -32.42
C SER A 1033 26.72 6.72 -31.75
N PRO A 1034 25.81 7.67 -31.43
CA PRO A 1034 26.15 8.86 -30.66
C PRO A 1034 26.75 8.57 -29.29
N VAL A 1035 26.46 7.39 -28.70
CA VAL A 1035 27.04 6.95 -27.42
C VAL A 1035 28.50 6.55 -27.59
N GLU A 1036 28.84 5.81 -28.64
CA GLU A 1036 30.24 5.42 -28.92
C GLU A 1036 31.12 6.64 -29.19
N ILE A 1037 30.62 7.60 -29.97
CA ILE A 1037 31.33 8.87 -30.22
C ILE A 1037 31.42 9.71 -28.94
N ALA A 1038 30.39 9.74 -28.08
CA ALA A 1038 30.48 10.41 -26.77
C ALA A 1038 31.56 9.78 -25.87
N MET A 1039 31.64 8.46 -25.83
CA MET A 1039 32.68 7.74 -25.07
C MET A 1039 34.08 7.98 -25.66
N GLU A 1040 34.22 8.07 -26.99
CA GLU A 1040 35.48 8.47 -27.65
C GLU A 1040 35.90 9.89 -27.24
N ARG A 1041 35.01 10.88 -27.39
CA ARG A 1041 35.30 12.29 -27.04
C ARG A 1041 35.66 12.47 -25.56
N LEU A 1042 35.09 11.65 -24.67
CA LEU A 1042 35.48 11.64 -23.25
C LEU A 1042 36.89 11.08 -23.05
N ARG A 1043 37.28 10.00 -23.74
CA ARG A 1043 38.68 9.53 -23.73
C ARG A 1043 39.63 10.63 -24.22
N ASP A 1044 39.30 11.28 -25.33
CA ASP A 1044 40.09 12.38 -25.88
C ASP A 1044 40.22 13.53 -24.88
N TYR A 1045 39.14 13.89 -24.17
CA TYR A 1045 39.14 14.95 -23.17
C TYR A 1045 40.00 14.62 -21.95
N PHE A 1046 39.88 13.42 -21.38
CA PHE A 1046 40.72 12.98 -20.26
C PHE A 1046 42.20 12.84 -20.67
N ALA A 1047 42.48 12.48 -21.93
CA ALA A 1047 43.81 12.51 -22.53
C ALA A 1047 44.32 13.92 -22.91
N GLN A 1048 43.56 14.98 -22.65
CA GLN A 1048 43.83 16.39 -23.00
C GLN A 1048 43.98 16.68 -24.50
N GLN A 1049 43.32 15.87 -25.34
CA GLN A 1049 43.38 15.90 -26.81
C GLN A 1049 42.04 16.27 -27.48
N GLY A 1050 40.93 16.27 -26.74
CA GLY A 1050 39.57 16.45 -27.26
C GLY A 1050 39.05 17.90 -27.33
N PRO A 1051 38.00 18.16 -28.14
CA PRO A 1051 37.37 19.48 -28.29
C PRO A 1051 36.40 19.85 -27.16
N LEU A 1052 36.08 18.92 -26.25
CA LEU A 1052 35.16 19.16 -25.13
C LEU A 1052 35.68 20.33 -24.26
N PRO A 1053 34.85 21.35 -24.01
CA PRO A 1053 35.29 22.55 -23.31
C PRO A 1053 35.63 22.23 -21.85
N ARG A 1054 36.75 22.79 -21.35
CA ARG A 1054 37.07 22.75 -19.91
C ARG A 1054 35.90 23.30 -19.10
N HIS A 1055 35.40 22.48 -18.17
CA HIS A 1055 34.32 22.85 -17.25
C HIS A 1055 34.60 24.22 -16.61
N ARG A 1056 33.71 25.20 -16.81
CA ARG A 1056 33.81 26.48 -16.09
C ARG A 1056 33.28 26.27 -14.68
N LYS A 1057 34.10 26.55 -13.65
CA LYS A 1057 33.54 26.89 -12.33
C LYS A 1057 32.56 28.05 -12.51
N ALA A 1058 31.43 27.99 -11.80
CA ALA A 1058 30.35 28.96 -11.96
C ALA A 1058 30.86 30.40 -11.81
N PRO A 1059 30.40 31.35 -12.64
CA PRO A 1059 30.52 32.76 -12.29
C PRO A 1059 29.64 33.03 -11.07
N GLU A 1060 30.15 33.79 -10.10
CA GLU A 1060 29.37 34.37 -9.00
C GLU A 1060 28.26 35.26 -9.61
N GLY A 1061 27.03 34.74 -9.74
CA GLY A 1061 26.03 35.46 -10.53
C GLY A 1061 24.71 34.73 -10.83
N LEU A 1062 24.23 33.87 -9.93
CA LEU A 1062 22.85 33.31 -10.01
C LEU A 1062 21.99 33.57 -8.76
N ALA A 1063 22.53 34.28 -7.76
CA ALA A 1063 21.79 34.69 -6.56
C ALA A 1063 20.81 35.86 -6.77
N ALA A 1064 20.84 36.52 -7.95
CA ALA A 1064 19.96 37.64 -8.27
C ALA A 1064 18.75 37.18 -9.12
N ARG A 1065 17.81 36.46 -8.51
CA ARG A 1065 16.48 36.21 -9.12
C ARG A 1065 15.48 37.36 -8.90
N ASP A 1066 15.75 38.27 -7.96
CA ASP A 1066 14.82 39.33 -7.54
C ASP A 1066 15.12 40.73 -8.12
N GLU A 1067 16.25 40.94 -8.80
CA GLU A 1067 16.50 42.23 -9.47
C GLU A 1067 15.79 42.27 -10.83
N ALA A 1068 14.78 43.14 -10.93
CA ALA A 1068 14.11 43.45 -12.18
C ALA A 1068 15.13 43.92 -13.23
N ILE A 1069 15.22 43.19 -14.35
CA ILE A 1069 16.06 43.56 -15.50
C ILE A 1069 15.71 45.01 -15.90
N PRO A 1070 16.67 45.96 -15.92
CA PRO A 1070 16.39 47.36 -16.22
C PRO A 1070 16.11 47.56 -17.72
N TYR A 1071 14.93 47.14 -18.16
CA TYR A 1071 14.46 47.29 -19.53
C TYR A 1071 13.97 48.72 -19.77
N SER A 1072 14.90 49.62 -20.09
CA SER A 1072 14.55 50.97 -20.52
C SER A 1072 13.86 50.92 -21.89
N ILE A 1073 12.53 51.03 -21.90
CA ILE A 1073 11.75 51.24 -23.13
C ILE A 1073 12.18 52.57 -23.74
N PRO A 1074 12.68 52.63 -24.99
CA PRO A 1074 13.00 53.89 -25.65
C PRO A 1074 11.71 54.71 -25.84
N SER A 1075 11.61 55.84 -25.15
CA SER A 1075 10.42 56.71 -25.17
C SER A 1075 10.29 57.50 -26.49
N ARG A 1076 9.79 56.86 -27.55
CA ARG A 1076 9.33 57.56 -28.76
C ARG A 1076 7.98 57.04 -29.26
N ALA A 1077 7.17 58.00 -29.71
CA ALA A 1077 5.83 57.82 -30.30
C ALA A 1077 4.71 57.33 -29.36
N ALA A 1078 4.56 57.99 -28.21
CA ALA A 1078 3.24 58.07 -27.56
C ALA A 1078 2.27 58.95 -28.37
N SER A 1079 1.71 58.40 -29.46
CA SER A 1079 0.50 58.95 -30.10
C SER A 1079 -0.21 57.87 -30.93
N THR A 1080 -1.52 57.72 -30.72
CA THR A 1080 -2.45 56.83 -31.44
C THR A 1080 -2.36 55.31 -31.17
N ALA A 1081 -2.76 54.91 -29.96
CA ALA A 1081 -3.39 53.61 -29.74
C ALA A 1081 -4.81 53.84 -29.17
N LYS A 1082 -5.83 53.28 -29.82
CA LYS A 1082 -7.24 53.44 -29.40
C LYS A 1082 -7.51 52.68 -28.10
N HIS A 1083 -8.39 53.20 -27.25
CA HIS A 1083 -8.93 52.44 -26.12
C HIS A 1083 -9.58 51.14 -26.62
N TRP A 1084 -9.10 50.00 -26.12
CA TRP A 1084 -9.86 48.75 -26.14
C TRP A 1084 -10.58 48.64 -24.79
N GLY A 1085 -11.91 48.69 -24.83
CA GLY A 1085 -12.74 48.47 -23.64
C GLY A 1085 -12.78 46.99 -23.24
N PRO A 1086 -13.24 46.66 -22.01
CA PRO A 1086 -13.33 45.28 -21.55
C PRO A 1086 -14.31 44.48 -22.41
N ALA A 1087 -13.92 43.25 -22.78
CA ALA A 1087 -14.78 42.35 -23.54
C ALA A 1087 -16.01 41.91 -22.72
N PRO A 1088 -17.21 41.86 -23.30
CA PRO A 1088 -18.42 41.47 -22.58
C PRO A 1088 -18.46 39.97 -22.32
N ARG A 1089 -18.89 39.58 -21.10
CA ARG A 1089 -19.17 38.17 -20.74
C ARG A 1089 -20.28 37.59 -21.64
N PRO A 1090 -20.18 36.33 -22.09
CA PRO A 1090 -21.22 35.72 -22.92
C PRO A 1090 -22.50 35.50 -22.11
N ARG A 1091 -23.61 36.08 -22.56
CA ARG A 1091 -24.95 35.76 -22.03
C ARG A 1091 -25.44 34.45 -22.65
N LYS A 1092 -25.91 33.52 -21.81
CA LYS A 1092 -26.80 32.44 -22.26
C LYS A 1092 -28.07 33.07 -22.85
N GLN A 1093 -28.31 32.90 -24.14
CA GLN A 1093 -29.62 33.13 -24.75
C GLN A 1093 -29.98 31.98 -25.68
N VAL A 1094 -31.08 31.31 -25.34
CA VAL A 1094 -31.69 30.25 -26.15
C VAL A 1094 -32.57 30.92 -27.20
N HIS A 1095 -32.33 30.66 -28.48
CA HIS A 1095 -33.36 30.77 -29.51
C HIS A 1095 -33.17 29.72 -30.60
N ALA A 1096 -34.25 29.01 -30.91
CA ALA A 1096 -34.31 28.01 -31.96
C ALA A 1096 -34.73 28.64 -33.29
N CYS A 1097 -34.15 28.16 -34.40
CA CYS A 1097 -34.80 27.60 -35.61
C CYS A 1097 -33.82 27.68 -36.82
N GLY A 1098 -33.91 26.78 -37.81
CA GLY A 1098 -33.56 27.20 -39.19
C GLY A 1098 -32.64 26.38 -40.12
N MET A 1099 -32.50 25.05 -39.98
CA MET A 1099 -32.10 24.15 -41.10
C MET A 1099 -30.65 24.21 -41.68
N PRO A 1100 -30.19 23.22 -42.50
CA PRO A 1100 -28.91 22.55 -42.21
C PRO A 1100 -27.84 22.56 -43.32
N LEU A 1101 -26.58 22.28 -42.93
CA LEU A 1101 -25.54 21.71 -43.82
C LEU A 1101 -24.70 20.64 -43.10
N PRO A 1102 -24.07 19.69 -43.83
CA PRO A 1102 -23.73 18.38 -43.27
C PRO A 1102 -22.24 18.14 -43.02
N TRP A 1103 -21.91 17.43 -41.94
CA TRP A 1103 -20.63 16.72 -41.82
C TRP A 1103 -20.85 15.33 -41.21
N ALA A 1104 -20.78 14.30 -42.06
CA ALA A 1104 -20.90 12.92 -41.63
C ALA A 1104 -19.56 12.39 -41.11
N ARG A 1105 -19.54 11.90 -39.85
CA ARG A 1105 -18.39 11.16 -39.31
C ARG A 1105 -18.14 9.90 -40.14
N ARG A 1106 -16.99 9.81 -40.84
CA ARG A 1106 -16.49 8.54 -41.40
C ARG A 1106 -15.62 7.84 -40.35
N ARG A 1107 -16.11 6.73 -39.79
CA ARG A 1107 -15.24 5.71 -39.17
C ARG A 1107 -14.49 4.94 -40.27
N PRO A 1108 -13.23 4.52 -40.06
CA PRO A 1108 -12.61 3.53 -40.93
C PRO A 1108 -13.28 2.16 -40.72
N LYS A 1109 -13.57 1.44 -41.81
CA LYS A 1109 -14.01 0.04 -41.78
C LYS A 1109 -12.81 -0.87 -42.03
N ALA A 1110 -12.71 -1.95 -41.26
CA ALA A 1110 -11.95 -3.12 -41.66
C ALA A 1110 -12.58 -3.79 -42.90
N ALA A 1111 -11.75 -4.43 -43.71
CA ALA A 1111 -12.12 -5.41 -44.72
C ALA A 1111 -11.43 -6.74 -44.36
N GLY A 1112 -12.00 -7.92 -44.55
CA GLY A 1112 -13.33 -8.37 -45.05
C GLY A 1112 -13.36 -9.91 -44.87
N LEU A 1113 -14.27 -10.74 -45.38
CA LEU A 1113 -15.45 -10.66 -46.25
C LEU A 1113 -16.36 -11.87 -45.88
N LEU A 1114 -17.70 -11.67 -45.84
CA LEU A 1114 -18.79 -12.48 -46.46
C LEU A 1114 -18.84 -14.03 -46.28
N HIS A 1115 -19.97 -14.76 -46.30
CA HIS A 1115 -21.39 -14.63 -46.75
C HIS A 1115 -22.24 -15.62 -45.87
N GLU A 1116 -23.57 -15.63 -45.72
CA GLU A 1116 -24.70 -14.85 -46.27
C GLU A 1116 -25.92 -14.75 -45.29
N ALA A 1117 -27.02 -15.49 -45.54
CA ALA A 1117 -28.40 -15.27 -45.04
C ALA A 1117 -28.96 -16.50 -44.26
N SER A 1118 -30.12 -16.49 -43.57
CA SER A 1118 -31.38 -15.77 -43.83
C SER A 1118 -32.33 -15.68 -42.61
N SER A 1119 -33.03 -14.54 -42.50
CA SER A 1119 -34.42 -14.36 -42.01
C SER A 1119 -35.05 -15.33 -40.98
N CYS A 1120 -35.23 -14.87 -39.74
CA CYS A 1120 -36.54 -14.53 -39.14
C CYS A 1120 -36.34 -13.75 -37.84
#